data_AF-A0A8J6MG54-F1
#
_entry.id   AF-A0A8J6MG54-F1
#
_cell.length_a   1.000
_cell.length_b   1.000
_cell.length_c   1.000
_cell.angle_alpha   90.00
_cell.angle_beta   90.00
_cell.angle_gamma   90.00
#
_symmetry.space_group_name_H-M   'P 1'
#
loop_
_entity.id
_entity.type
_entity.pdbx_description
1 polymer ?
#
loop_
_entity_poly.entity_id
_entity_poly.type
_entity_poly.pdbx_seq_one_letter_code
_entity_poly.pdbx_strand_id
1 'polypeptide(L)'
;MRISMSVSIKIFFRSIIYLAICAVLFLLSNFFLVRFFNASNYLAEFHVASLKLGIVGYIVFSFLSYEYTNLPRTSALQEALEIIPSSRSKLLCSQSLVLISLLLIWSINIFGWILGKYAQLQIHYPAFFLNSIPSIFIDFFLPGVIAILVGALLSQKTVREVAYCIIIVSALVCSPVPSGIFASESILGYPVLTFFDWFSILAPNTSWVADDIYGASIEAYRWVLAAFWILLLTAAIVFATAKRNRKTYMMTSVLIVLSFLCGVRFVCRSNDSIIRKDYRPYGTLQHEFTYRQKYPEQQELPADFHVSKYCIELTVRNNTKATVRIELKENDRNEYRFTLYHGYVINSIKDGNGDKLNFDQNGDYVTVYAPMGTKELNFSYSGSAGKYYSNYQGIALPGYLPYYPVPGFVKFYESGQIIVTTDLEPTYYEVYVDSNIAVASNLPKTDDNTFSGNADAVSLYGGMIVSEEKEGIVCWYSPIGVRSIKISGYQEAWKRLADQVGETAAFDLMGKTIFMQPVTIMAANSGQEGYVEFSDHIITADWSVTADSLCKQHLLATMPKEKSTMLLYNVFSDYLIFGGSREVAEIPWSSIEILTRYDSANEIEDLEEWSEYIEASNLFSELFSYKANLLGENFVLKAVYQYLKKSAPECNQIEFLYRLGE
;
A
#
# COMPACT_ATOMS: atom_id res chain seq x y z
N MET A 1 0.24 -8.14 -46.94
CA MET A 1 0.76 -8.34 -45.57
C MET A 1 1.91 -9.35 -45.54
N ARG A 2 1.72 -10.60 -46.02
CA ARG A 2 2.78 -11.63 -46.04
C ARG A 2 4.11 -11.19 -46.67
N ILE A 3 4.06 -10.52 -47.83
CA ILE A 3 5.25 -9.99 -48.51
C ILE A 3 5.94 -8.89 -47.68
N SER A 4 5.18 -7.90 -47.20
CA SER A 4 5.69 -6.84 -46.34
C SER A 4 6.36 -7.39 -45.07
N MET A 5 5.76 -8.41 -44.45
CA MET A 5 6.33 -9.10 -43.29
C MET A 5 7.67 -9.76 -43.59
N SER A 6 7.77 -10.50 -44.69
CA SER A 6 9.03 -11.12 -45.12
C SER A 6 10.12 -10.09 -45.39
N VAL A 7 9.77 -8.97 -46.02
CA VAL A 7 10.70 -7.86 -46.28
C VAL A 7 11.17 -7.23 -44.96
N SER A 8 10.25 -6.89 -44.06
CA SER A 8 10.57 -6.33 -42.75
C SER A 8 11.52 -7.25 -41.97
N ILE A 9 11.19 -8.53 -41.83
CA ILE A 9 12.06 -9.50 -41.14
C ILE A 9 13.47 -9.51 -41.75
N LYS A 10 13.58 -9.58 -43.08
CA LYS A 10 14.89 -9.57 -43.77
C LYS A 10 15.67 -8.28 -43.51
N ILE A 11 15.01 -7.11 -43.54
CA ILE A 11 15.66 -5.82 -43.25
C ILE A 11 16.20 -5.82 -41.82
N PHE A 12 15.39 -6.27 -40.86
CA PHE A 12 15.76 -6.28 -39.45
C PHE A 12 16.97 -7.17 -39.18
N PHE A 13 16.92 -8.44 -39.59
CA PHE A 13 18.00 -9.41 -39.32
C PHE A 13 19.26 -9.20 -40.15
N ARG A 14 19.21 -8.41 -41.23
CA ARG A 14 20.42 -8.03 -41.99
C ARG A 14 21.13 -6.81 -41.40
N SER A 15 20.48 -6.06 -40.52
CA SER A 15 21.07 -4.89 -39.88
C SER A 15 21.82 -5.29 -38.61
N ILE A 16 23.15 -5.24 -38.66
CA ILE A 16 23.99 -5.53 -37.49
C ILE A 16 23.73 -4.56 -36.34
N ILE A 17 23.36 -3.30 -36.65
CA ILE A 17 23.07 -2.27 -35.64
C ILE A 17 21.83 -2.64 -34.83
N TYR A 18 20.74 -3.06 -35.49
CA TYR A 18 19.51 -3.43 -34.78
C TYR A 18 19.73 -4.67 -33.91
N LEU A 19 20.45 -5.67 -34.43
CA LEU A 19 20.82 -6.86 -33.66
C LEU A 19 21.72 -6.51 -32.46
N ALA A 20 22.69 -5.61 -32.64
CA ALA A 20 23.56 -5.16 -31.55
C ALA A 20 22.78 -4.42 -30.46
N ILE A 21 21.86 -3.52 -30.82
CA ILE A 21 21.00 -2.82 -29.84
C ILE A 21 20.15 -3.83 -29.07
N CYS A 22 19.58 -4.83 -29.75
CA CYS A 22 18.82 -5.89 -29.09
C CYS A 22 19.71 -6.71 -28.16
N ALA A 23 20.90 -7.12 -28.61
CA ALA A 23 21.84 -7.86 -27.77
C ALA A 23 22.23 -7.05 -26.51
N VAL A 24 22.50 -5.75 -26.65
CA VAL A 24 22.78 -4.85 -25.52
C VAL A 24 21.58 -4.74 -24.58
N LEU A 25 20.35 -4.59 -25.10
CA LEU A 25 19.14 -4.58 -24.28
C LEU A 25 19.02 -5.87 -23.45
N PHE A 26 19.19 -7.03 -24.07
CA PHE A 26 19.11 -8.31 -23.37
C PHE A 26 20.26 -8.45 -22.34
N LEU A 27 21.51 -8.14 -22.70
CA LEU A 27 22.65 -8.22 -21.80
C LEU A 27 22.49 -7.31 -20.59
N LEU A 28 22.12 -6.04 -20.80
CA LEU A 28 21.89 -5.08 -19.72
C LEU A 28 20.72 -5.51 -18.84
N SER A 29 19.61 -5.94 -19.44
CA SER A 29 18.45 -6.42 -18.69
C SER A 29 18.83 -7.60 -17.80
N ASN A 30 19.53 -8.60 -18.34
CA ASN A 30 19.96 -9.77 -17.58
C ASN A 30 21.01 -9.40 -16.50
N PHE A 31 21.91 -8.45 -16.77
CA PHE A 31 22.85 -7.95 -15.76
C PHE A 31 22.13 -7.32 -14.56
N PHE A 32 21.14 -6.45 -14.81
CA PHE A 32 20.34 -5.85 -13.73
C PHE A 32 19.47 -6.88 -13.03
N LEU A 33 18.85 -7.80 -13.77
CA LEU A 33 18.03 -8.87 -13.19
C LEU A 33 18.86 -9.76 -12.27
N VAL A 34 20.09 -10.14 -12.64
CA VAL A 34 21.00 -10.87 -11.74
C VAL A 34 21.28 -10.08 -10.46
N ARG A 35 21.53 -8.76 -10.56
CA ARG A 35 21.76 -7.94 -9.37
C ARG A 35 20.53 -7.87 -8.47
N PHE A 36 19.35 -7.64 -9.03
CA PHE A 36 18.11 -7.65 -8.27
C PHE A 36 17.83 -9.03 -7.67
N PHE A 37 18.10 -10.10 -8.42
CA PHE A 37 17.88 -11.47 -7.99
C PHE A 37 18.69 -11.81 -6.74
N ASN A 38 19.93 -11.33 -6.69
CA ASN A 38 20.83 -11.53 -5.55
C ASN A 38 20.57 -10.56 -4.40
N ALA A 39 20.11 -9.33 -4.68
CA ALA A 39 19.83 -8.33 -3.66
C ALA A 39 18.49 -8.54 -2.95
N SER A 40 17.49 -9.07 -3.66
CA SER A 40 16.15 -9.27 -3.10
C SER A 40 16.07 -10.53 -2.26
N ASN A 41 15.57 -10.37 -1.03
CA ASN A 41 15.44 -11.47 -0.07
C ASN A 41 14.17 -12.31 -0.31
N TYR A 42 13.17 -11.74 -0.98
CA TYR A 42 11.87 -12.39 -1.22
C TYR A 42 11.31 -12.08 -2.61
N LEU A 43 10.27 -12.83 -2.99
CA LEU A 43 9.73 -12.81 -4.35
C LEU A 43 9.02 -11.49 -4.68
N ALA A 44 8.21 -10.95 -3.78
CA ALA A 44 7.50 -9.69 -4.02
C ALA A 44 8.47 -8.52 -4.28
N GLU A 45 9.56 -8.44 -3.50
CA GLU A 45 10.62 -7.44 -3.70
C GLU A 45 11.30 -7.59 -5.06
N PHE A 46 11.71 -8.81 -5.42
CA PHE A 46 12.34 -9.08 -6.71
C PHE A 46 11.42 -8.72 -7.87
N HIS A 47 10.14 -9.09 -7.76
CA HIS A 47 9.13 -8.79 -8.76
C HIS A 47 9.01 -7.28 -8.96
N VAL A 48 8.81 -6.50 -7.90
CA VAL A 48 8.72 -5.02 -7.98
C VAL A 48 10.01 -4.38 -8.49
N ALA A 49 11.18 -4.87 -8.05
CA ALA A 49 12.47 -4.37 -8.52
C ALA A 49 12.68 -4.61 -10.01
N SER A 50 12.24 -5.77 -10.52
CA SER A 50 12.33 -6.10 -11.95
C SER A 50 11.55 -5.11 -12.83
N LEU A 51 10.41 -4.60 -12.34
CA LEU A 51 9.55 -3.64 -13.06
C LEU A 51 10.27 -2.32 -13.41
N LYS A 52 11.33 -1.97 -12.67
CA LYS A 52 12.18 -0.79 -12.97
C LYS A 52 12.78 -0.82 -14.37
N LEU A 53 12.95 -2.00 -14.97
CA LEU A 53 13.45 -2.14 -16.33
C LEU A 53 12.46 -1.65 -17.41
N GLY A 54 11.20 -1.40 -17.05
CA GLY A 54 10.19 -0.91 -17.97
C GLY A 54 10.61 0.38 -18.69
N ILE A 55 11.31 1.29 -17.99
CA ILE A 55 11.81 2.54 -18.59
C ILE A 55 12.88 2.28 -19.67
N VAL A 56 13.76 1.29 -19.45
CA VAL A 56 14.79 0.90 -20.41
C VAL A 56 14.14 0.33 -21.67
N GLY A 57 13.16 -0.57 -21.48
CA GLY A 57 12.36 -1.10 -22.57
C GLY A 57 11.66 0.00 -23.37
N TYR A 58 10.96 0.91 -22.68
CA TYR A 58 10.25 2.01 -23.32
C TYR A 58 11.17 2.88 -24.19
N ILE A 59 12.34 3.26 -23.66
CA ILE A 59 13.33 4.06 -24.40
C ILE A 59 13.81 3.28 -25.63
N VAL A 60 14.35 2.08 -25.44
CA VAL A 60 14.96 1.30 -26.53
C VAL A 60 13.96 0.98 -27.63
N PHE A 61 12.74 0.57 -27.29
CA PHE A 61 11.71 0.25 -28.28
C PHE A 61 11.17 1.50 -29.01
N SER A 62 11.12 2.66 -28.35
CA SER A 62 10.78 3.93 -29.02
C SER A 62 11.84 4.33 -30.05
N PHE A 63 13.13 4.25 -29.68
CA PHE A 63 14.25 4.53 -30.57
C PHE A 63 14.32 3.55 -31.74
N LEU A 64 14.25 2.24 -31.46
CA LEU A 64 14.23 1.21 -32.50
C LEU A 64 13.05 1.38 -33.44
N SER A 65 11.86 1.71 -32.92
CA SER A 65 10.69 1.96 -33.74
C SER A 65 10.88 3.18 -34.65
N TYR A 66 11.38 4.29 -34.12
CA TYR A 66 11.67 5.48 -34.92
C TYR A 66 12.64 5.16 -36.06
N GLU A 67 13.82 4.60 -35.75
CA GLU A 67 14.85 4.31 -36.76
C GLU A 67 14.37 3.30 -37.81
N TYR A 68 13.75 2.21 -37.35
CA TYR A 68 13.33 1.15 -38.23
C TYR A 68 12.19 1.58 -39.17
N THR A 69 11.23 2.36 -38.66
CA THR A 69 10.11 2.87 -39.48
C THR A 69 10.46 4.10 -40.30
N ASN A 70 11.54 4.82 -39.98
CA ASN A 70 12.06 5.94 -40.78
C ASN A 70 12.98 5.48 -41.94
N LEU A 71 13.44 4.23 -41.92
CA LEU A 71 14.32 3.66 -42.96
C LEU A 71 13.82 3.88 -44.40
N PRO A 72 12.52 3.76 -44.72
CA PRO A 72 12.04 3.99 -46.08
C PRO A 72 12.15 5.45 -46.56
N ARG A 73 12.17 6.43 -45.64
CA ARG A 73 12.36 7.87 -45.96
C ARG A 73 13.82 8.25 -46.19
N THR A 74 14.73 7.54 -45.54
CA THR A 74 16.17 7.82 -45.58
C THR A 74 16.89 7.02 -46.67
N SER A 75 16.18 6.12 -47.35
CA SER A 75 16.67 5.31 -48.47
C SER A 75 15.86 5.57 -49.73
N ALA A 76 16.37 5.14 -50.89
CA ALA A 76 15.66 5.23 -52.18
C ALA A 76 14.35 4.39 -52.25
N LEU A 77 13.91 3.78 -51.14
CA LEU A 77 12.66 3.03 -51.05
C LEU A 77 11.41 3.92 -51.08
N GLN A 78 11.52 5.22 -50.78
CA GLN A 78 10.36 6.10 -50.67
C GLN A 78 9.58 6.18 -51.99
N GLU A 79 10.29 6.42 -53.10
CA GLU A 79 9.68 6.55 -54.44
C GLU A 79 8.97 5.25 -54.86
N ALA A 80 9.56 4.09 -54.57
CA ALA A 80 8.96 2.79 -54.87
C ALA A 80 7.69 2.50 -54.05
N LEU A 81 7.62 3.01 -52.81
CA LEU A 81 6.46 2.83 -51.94
C LEU A 81 5.31 3.77 -52.35
N GLU A 82 5.58 4.97 -52.84
CA GLU A 82 4.55 5.93 -53.26
C GLU A 82 3.74 5.44 -54.46
N ILE A 83 4.34 4.61 -55.32
CA ILE A 83 3.68 4.03 -56.51
C ILE A 83 2.64 2.96 -56.14
N ILE A 84 2.84 2.23 -55.03
CA ILE A 84 1.99 1.08 -54.65
C ILE A 84 0.95 1.51 -53.59
N PRO A 85 -0.37 1.42 -53.88
CA PRO A 85 -1.41 1.81 -52.94
C PRO A 85 -1.31 1.07 -51.59
N SER A 86 -1.32 1.86 -50.51
CA SER A 86 -1.28 1.39 -49.12
C SER A 86 -0.01 0.59 -48.74
N SER A 87 1.04 0.62 -49.57
CA SER A 87 2.31 -0.08 -49.30
C SER A 87 3.01 0.45 -48.05
N ARG A 88 3.03 1.78 -47.86
CA ARG A 88 3.63 2.47 -46.71
C ARG A 88 2.99 2.06 -45.39
N SER A 89 1.65 2.09 -45.32
CA SER A 89 0.90 1.64 -44.14
C SER A 89 1.10 0.15 -43.86
N LYS A 90 1.12 -0.70 -44.90
CA LYS A 90 1.40 -2.14 -44.76
C LYS A 90 2.82 -2.42 -44.26
N LEU A 91 3.81 -1.66 -44.74
CA LEU A 91 5.21 -1.80 -44.32
C LEU A 91 5.39 -1.34 -42.87
N LEU A 92 4.82 -0.19 -42.49
CA LEU A 92 4.85 0.30 -41.11
C LEU A 92 4.20 -0.70 -40.15
N CYS A 93 3.06 -1.26 -40.55
CA CYS A 93 2.38 -2.30 -39.78
C CYS A 93 3.28 -3.53 -39.62
N SER A 94 3.91 -4.03 -40.68
CA SER A 94 4.80 -5.19 -40.58
C SER A 94 6.07 -4.92 -39.77
N GLN A 95 6.65 -3.73 -39.87
CA GLN A 95 7.79 -3.32 -39.05
C GLN A 95 7.43 -3.24 -37.56
N SER A 96 6.28 -2.65 -37.25
CA SER A 96 5.75 -2.58 -35.88
C SER A 96 5.49 -3.98 -35.31
N LEU A 97 4.93 -4.89 -36.11
CA LEU A 97 4.70 -6.28 -35.69
C LEU A 97 6.00 -7.03 -35.39
N VAL A 98 7.08 -6.81 -36.16
CA VAL A 98 8.40 -7.40 -35.86
C VAL A 98 8.90 -6.91 -34.50
N LEU A 99 8.78 -5.62 -34.20
CA LEU A 99 9.18 -5.06 -32.91
C LEU A 99 8.29 -5.55 -31.77
N ILE A 100 6.98 -5.72 -31.98
CA ILE A 100 6.06 -6.30 -30.99
C ILE A 100 6.43 -7.76 -30.69
N SER A 101 6.84 -8.55 -31.70
CA SER A 101 7.33 -9.91 -31.46
C SER A 101 8.61 -9.93 -30.62
N LEU A 102 9.54 -9.00 -30.88
CA LEU A 102 10.76 -8.88 -30.08
C LEU A 102 10.46 -8.43 -28.64
N LEU A 103 9.54 -7.47 -28.48
CA LEU A 103 9.05 -7.02 -27.18
C LEU A 103 8.46 -8.17 -26.38
N LEU A 104 7.65 -9.03 -27.01
CA LEU A 104 7.10 -10.22 -26.38
C LEU A 104 8.21 -11.16 -25.87
N ILE A 105 9.24 -11.42 -26.68
CA ILE A 105 10.38 -12.26 -26.27
C ILE A 105 11.12 -11.64 -25.08
N TRP A 106 11.31 -10.32 -25.08
CA TRP A 106 11.96 -9.62 -23.97
C TRP A 106 11.10 -9.67 -22.70
N SER A 107 9.78 -9.47 -22.78
CA SER A 107 8.86 -9.64 -21.65
C SER A 107 8.87 -11.06 -21.09
N ILE A 108 8.94 -12.08 -21.96
CA ILE A 108 9.08 -13.50 -21.56
C ILE A 108 10.42 -13.73 -20.83
N ASN A 109 11.51 -13.09 -21.26
CA ASN A 109 12.80 -13.18 -20.56
C ASN A 109 12.69 -12.67 -19.12
N ILE A 110 12.06 -11.51 -18.90
CA ILE A 110 11.84 -10.96 -17.56
C ILE A 110 10.97 -11.89 -16.70
N PHE A 111 9.88 -12.41 -17.27
CA PHE A 111 9.03 -13.38 -16.58
C PHE A 111 9.80 -14.67 -16.23
N GLY A 112 10.71 -15.12 -17.10
CA GLY A 112 11.59 -16.26 -16.83
C GLY A 112 12.46 -16.08 -15.58
N TRP A 113 12.92 -14.85 -15.30
CA TRP A 113 13.66 -14.56 -14.06
C TRP A 113 12.76 -14.59 -12.83
N ILE A 114 11.51 -14.11 -12.94
CA ILE A 114 10.52 -14.20 -11.86
C ILE A 114 10.22 -15.67 -11.54
N LEU A 115 10.05 -16.51 -12.57
CA LEU A 115 9.94 -17.96 -12.41
C LEU A 115 11.18 -18.56 -11.74
N GLY A 116 12.38 -18.12 -12.14
CA GLY A 116 13.63 -18.53 -11.51
C GLY A 116 13.68 -18.21 -10.02
N LYS A 117 13.20 -17.03 -9.60
CA LYS A 117 13.20 -16.61 -8.19
C LYS A 117 12.15 -17.38 -7.39
N TYR A 118 10.96 -17.57 -7.99
CA TYR A 118 9.90 -18.40 -7.45
C TYR A 118 10.39 -19.83 -7.16
N ALA A 119 11.13 -20.43 -8.10
CA ALA A 119 11.72 -21.75 -7.94
C ALA A 119 12.87 -21.79 -6.92
N GLN A 120 13.76 -20.78 -6.93
CA GLN A 120 14.88 -20.69 -5.98
C GLN A 120 14.39 -20.64 -4.53
N LEU A 121 13.33 -19.86 -4.27
CA LEU A 121 12.72 -19.70 -2.95
C LEU A 121 11.77 -20.85 -2.58
N GLN A 122 11.59 -21.84 -3.46
CA GLN A 122 10.69 -22.99 -3.25
C GLN A 122 9.26 -22.58 -2.86
N ILE A 123 8.73 -21.55 -3.52
CA ILE A 123 7.39 -21.04 -3.23
C ILE A 123 6.35 -22.00 -3.82
N HIS A 124 5.36 -22.38 -3.02
CA HIS A 124 4.27 -23.29 -3.39
C HIS A 124 2.94 -22.54 -3.48
N TYR A 125 2.92 -21.41 -4.19
CA TYR A 125 1.74 -20.54 -4.31
C TYR A 125 1.45 -20.15 -5.76
N PRO A 126 0.80 -21.01 -6.56
CA PRO A 126 0.54 -20.76 -7.98
C PRO A 126 -0.37 -19.55 -8.24
N ALA A 127 -1.21 -19.16 -7.28
CA ALA A 127 -2.07 -17.97 -7.40
C ALA A 127 -1.28 -16.67 -7.62
N PHE A 128 0.02 -16.65 -7.26
CA PHE A 128 0.94 -15.57 -7.62
C PHE A 128 0.95 -15.26 -9.13
N PHE A 129 0.74 -16.26 -10.00
CA PHE A 129 0.74 -16.06 -11.45
C PHE A 129 -0.47 -15.28 -11.95
N LEU A 130 -1.57 -15.24 -11.18
CA LEU A 130 -2.72 -14.39 -11.47
C LEU A 130 -2.39 -12.89 -11.30
N ASN A 131 -1.37 -12.55 -10.51
CA ASN A 131 -0.85 -11.18 -10.39
C ASN A 131 0.34 -10.93 -11.33
N SER A 132 1.32 -11.84 -11.37
CA SER A 132 2.59 -11.61 -12.07
C SER A 132 2.51 -11.67 -13.59
N ILE A 133 1.60 -12.44 -14.19
CA ILE A 133 1.43 -12.43 -15.65
C ILE A 133 0.77 -11.11 -16.10
N PRO A 134 -0.34 -10.66 -15.50
CA PRO A 134 -0.92 -9.36 -15.83
C PRO A 134 -0.01 -8.18 -15.53
N SER A 135 0.78 -8.22 -14.45
CA SER A 135 1.76 -7.16 -14.15
C SER A 135 2.82 -7.06 -15.25
N ILE A 136 3.40 -8.17 -15.71
CA ILE A 136 4.39 -8.14 -16.80
C ILE A 136 3.76 -7.57 -18.08
N PHE A 137 2.52 -7.93 -18.35
CA PHE A 137 1.80 -7.43 -19.51
C PHE A 137 1.55 -5.92 -19.43
N ILE A 138 1.08 -5.41 -18.28
CA ILE A 138 0.75 -3.99 -18.11
C ILE A 138 1.98 -3.09 -17.89
N ASP A 139 3.07 -3.63 -17.32
CA ASP A 139 4.26 -2.86 -16.94
C ASP A 139 5.38 -2.92 -17.99
N PHE A 140 5.40 -3.93 -18.87
CA PHE A 140 6.38 -4.04 -19.94
C PHE A 140 5.77 -4.08 -21.33
N PHE A 141 4.81 -4.98 -21.55
CA PHE A 141 4.29 -5.21 -22.90
C PHE A 141 3.47 -4.03 -23.40
N LEU A 142 2.47 -3.56 -22.65
CA LEU A 142 1.65 -2.41 -23.07
C LEU A 142 2.46 -1.10 -23.17
N PRO A 143 3.33 -0.74 -22.21
CA PRO A 143 4.18 0.44 -22.33
C PRO A 143 5.16 0.32 -23.51
N GLY A 144 5.68 -0.88 -23.78
CA GLY A 144 6.51 -1.16 -24.95
C GLY A 144 5.75 -1.01 -26.26
N VAL A 145 4.48 -1.42 -26.33
CA VAL A 145 3.62 -1.16 -27.50
C VAL A 145 3.41 0.34 -27.70
N ILE A 146 3.15 1.08 -26.62
CA ILE A 146 3.01 2.54 -26.66
C ILE A 146 4.32 3.19 -27.15
N ALA A 147 5.47 2.77 -26.64
CA ALA A 147 6.80 3.19 -27.11
C ALA A 147 6.99 2.96 -28.61
N ILE A 148 6.65 1.77 -29.11
CA ILE A 148 6.70 1.45 -30.54
C ILE A 148 5.80 2.39 -31.34
N LEU A 149 4.58 2.66 -30.87
CA LEU A 149 3.66 3.58 -31.55
C LEU A 149 4.15 5.03 -31.51
N VAL A 150 4.74 5.49 -30.41
CA VAL A 150 5.37 6.83 -30.31
C VAL A 150 6.48 6.96 -31.34
N GLY A 151 7.43 6.02 -31.38
CA GLY A 151 8.52 6.03 -32.36
C GLY A 151 8.02 5.99 -33.81
N ALA A 152 7.01 5.16 -34.09
CA ALA A 152 6.40 5.04 -35.41
C ALA A 152 5.62 6.29 -35.84
N LEU A 153 5.01 7.02 -34.90
CA LEU A 153 4.35 8.29 -35.18
C LEU A 153 5.39 9.38 -35.47
N LEU A 154 6.44 9.47 -34.65
CA LEU A 154 7.50 10.47 -34.80
C LEU A 154 8.23 10.32 -36.13
N SER A 155 8.47 9.10 -36.62
CA SER A 155 9.13 8.84 -37.91
C SER A 155 8.34 9.36 -39.11
N GLN A 156 7.04 9.68 -38.97
CA GLN A 156 6.24 10.15 -40.09
C GLN A 156 6.60 11.55 -40.56
N LYS A 157 6.96 12.45 -39.64
CA LYS A 157 7.15 13.89 -39.95
C LYS A 157 8.29 14.57 -39.18
N THR A 158 8.88 13.92 -38.19
CA THR A 158 9.86 14.54 -37.30
C THR A 158 11.28 14.27 -37.77
N VAL A 159 12.18 15.24 -37.58
CA VAL A 159 13.63 15.05 -37.78
C VAL A 159 14.24 14.29 -36.60
N ARG A 160 15.41 13.70 -36.81
CA ARG A 160 16.03 12.73 -35.89
C ARG A 160 16.31 13.30 -34.51
N GLU A 161 16.92 14.48 -34.46
CA GLU A 161 17.33 15.15 -33.23
C GLU A 161 16.12 15.48 -32.36
N VAL A 162 15.08 16.05 -32.98
CA VAL A 162 13.83 16.41 -32.30
C VAL A 162 13.08 15.16 -31.83
N ALA A 163 13.03 14.10 -32.66
CA ALA A 163 12.39 12.84 -32.27
C ALA A 163 13.08 12.23 -31.05
N TYR A 164 14.41 12.25 -30.99
CA TYR A 164 15.17 11.73 -29.86
C TYR A 164 14.92 12.53 -28.58
N CYS A 165 14.88 13.86 -28.66
CA CYS A 165 14.49 14.70 -27.53
C CYS A 165 13.08 14.38 -27.03
N ILE A 166 12.10 14.22 -27.94
CA ILE A 166 10.73 13.86 -27.57
C ILE A 166 10.67 12.49 -26.92
N ILE A 167 11.42 11.49 -27.40
CA ILE A 167 11.47 10.14 -26.81
C ILE A 167 12.02 10.18 -25.37
N ILE A 168 13.08 10.96 -25.12
CA ILE A 168 13.65 11.10 -23.79
C ILE A 168 12.65 11.77 -22.85
N VAL A 169 12.04 12.89 -23.29
CA VAL A 169 11.03 13.60 -22.49
C VAL A 169 9.82 12.70 -22.25
N SER A 170 9.34 11.96 -23.24
CA SER A 170 8.19 11.06 -23.08
C SER A 170 8.51 9.92 -22.11
N ALA A 171 9.72 9.36 -22.14
CA ALA A 171 10.15 8.35 -21.18
C ALA A 171 10.18 8.88 -19.75
N LEU A 172 10.69 10.10 -19.53
CA LEU A 172 10.70 10.73 -18.20
C LEU A 172 9.28 11.01 -17.70
N VAL A 173 8.42 11.58 -18.55
CA VAL A 173 7.02 11.89 -18.24
C VAL A 173 6.20 10.61 -17.99
N CYS A 174 6.53 9.51 -18.68
CA CYS A 174 5.85 8.23 -18.48
C CYS A 174 6.32 7.42 -17.26
N SER A 175 7.46 7.82 -16.68
CA SER A 175 8.07 7.15 -15.54
C SER A 175 7.54 7.69 -14.20
N PRO A 176 7.93 7.08 -13.06
CA PRO A 176 7.65 7.63 -11.73
C PRO A 176 8.42 8.93 -11.37
N VAL A 177 9.23 9.50 -12.27
CA VAL A 177 9.99 10.73 -12.00
C VAL A 177 9.09 11.93 -11.63
N PRO A 178 7.98 12.23 -12.35
CA PRO A 178 7.12 13.35 -12.00
C PRO A 178 6.56 13.24 -10.58
N SER A 179 6.18 12.04 -10.12
CA SER A 179 5.66 11.85 -8.76
C SER A 179 6.70 12.15 -7.68
N GLY A 180 7.99 12.00 -7.96
CA GLY A 180 9.07 12.40 -7.03
C GLY A 180 9.34 13.90 -7.00
N ILE A 181 9.04 14.62 -8.09
CA ILE A 181 9.36 16.06 -8.22
C ILE A 181 8.16 16.95 -7.86
N PHE A 182 6.96 16.56 -8.28
CA PHE A 182 5.76 17.41 -8.21
C PHE A 182 4.71 16.93 -7.19
N ALA A 183 5.11 16.06 -6.24
CA ALA A 183 4.22 15.46 -5.24
C ALA A 183 3.33 16.48 -4.51
N SER A 184 3.95 17.55 -4.03
CA SER A 184 3.34 18.60 -3.20
C SER A 184 2.91 19.83 -4.00
N GLU A 185 3.14 19.86 -5.31
CA GLU A 185 2.96 21.07 -6.11
C GLU A 185 1.52 21.24 -6.61
N SER A 186 1.00 22.46 -6.49
CA SER A 186 -0.32 22.83 -7.00
C SER A 186 -0.28 24.18 -7.72
N ILE A 187 -1.06 24.31 -8.79
CA ILE A 187 -1.23 25.55 -9.56
C ILE A 187 -2.70 25.93 -9.51
N LEU A 188 -3.00 27.14 -9.01
CA LEU A 188 -4.38 27.63 -8.86
C LEU A 188 -5.29 26.67 -8.06
N GLY A 189 -4.73 25.96 -7.08
CA GLY A 189 -5.44 24.96 -6.27
C GLY A 189 -5.60 23.58 -6.91
N TYR A 190 -5.14 23.38 -8.15
CA TYR A 190 -5.15 22.07 -8.81
C TYR A 190 -3.80 21.36 -8.67
N PRO A 191 -3.76 20.10 -8.19
CA PRO A 191 -2.53 19.33 -8.07
C PRO A 191 -1.88 19.10 -9.45
N VAL A 192 -0.61 19.47 -9.59
CA VAL A 192 0.12 19.35 -10.88
C VAL A 192 0.18 17.89 -11.34
N LEU A 193 0.32 16.96 -10.40
CA LEU A 193 0.39 15.53 -10.70
C LEU A 193 -0.88 14.92 -11.29
N THR A 194 -2.04 15.54 -11.13
CA THR A 194 -3.27 15.05 -11.77
C THR A 194 -3.14 15.08 -13.30
N PHE A 195 -2.36 16.01 -13.85
CA PHE A 195 -2.00 16.03 -15.26
C PHE A 195 -1.04 14.89 -15.61
N PHE A 196 0.03 14.71 -14.83
CA PHE A 196 1.04 13.67 -15.08
C PHE A 196 0.50 12.24 -14.93
N ASP A 197 -0.58 12.03 -14.17
CA ASP A 197 -1.25 10.73 -14.09
C ASP A 197 -1.67 10.20 -15.48
N TRP A 198 -2.04 11.08 -16.42
CA TRP A 198 -2.36 10.68 -17.80
C TRP A 198 -1.18 10.06 -18.53
N PHE A 199 0.03 10.20 -18.02
CA PHE A 199 1.23 9.63 -18.61
C PHE A 199 1.84 8.53 -17.76
N SER A 200 1.35 8.26 -16.55
CA SER A 200 1.85 7.22 -15.64
C SER A 200 1.57 5.80 -16.14
N ILE A 201 2.24 5.42 -17.23
CA ILE A 201 2.05 4.18 -17.99
C ILE A 201 2.99 3.09 -17.47
N LEU A 202 4.20 3.45 -17.03
CA LEU A 202 5.15 2.53 -16.42
C LEU A 202 4.72 2.13 -15.01
N ALA A 203 5.36 1.09 -14.45
CA ALA A 203 5.07 0.58 -13.12
C ALA A 203 5.15 1.69 -12.05
N PRO A 204 4.08 1.93 -11.28
CA PRO A 204 4.10 2.90 -10.20
C PRO A 204 4.91 2.38 -9.02
N ASN A 205 5.43 3.30 -8.20
CA ASN A 205 5.91 3.03 -6.83
C ASN A 205 7.00 1.94 -6.69
N THR A 206 7.79 1.70 -7.75
CA THR A 206 8.85 0.68 -7.75
C THR A 206 10.00 0.99 -6.77
N SER A 207 10.09 2.21 -6.24
CA SER A 207 11.06 2.64 -5.22
C SER A 207 10.58 2.41 -3.78
N TRP A 208 9.34 1.95 -3.59
CA TRP A 208 8.73 1.77 -2.27
C TRP A 208 8.77 0.31 -1.83
N VAL A 209 8.44 0.05 -0.55
CA VAL A 209 8.36 -1.32 -0.03
C VAL A 209 7.31 -2.12 -0.82
N ALA A 210 7.69 -3.34 -1.22
CA ALA A 210 6.80 -4.24 -1.93
C ALA A 210 5.68 -4.69 -0.99
N ASP A 211 4.45 -4.65 -1.51
CA ASP A 211 3.30 -5.18 -0.77
C ASP A 211 3.14 -6.65 -1.13
N ASP A 212 3.37 -7.52 -0.16
CA ASP A 212 3.32 -8.97 -0.37
C ASP A 212 1.88 -9.52 -0.41
N ILE A 213 0.91 -8.80 0.14
CA ILE A 213 -0.51 -9.15 0.07
C ILE A 213 -1.12 -8.63 -1.23
N TYR A 214 -0.83 -7.38 -1.59
CA TYR A 214 -1.36 -6.74 -2.78
C TYR A 214 -0.62 -7.16 -4.06
N GLY A 215 0.70 -7.26 -4.01
CA GLY A 215 1.55 -7.53 -5.18
C GLY A 215 1.86 -6.31 -6.03
N ALA A 216 2.20 -6.57 -7.31
CA ALA A 216 2.36 -5.51 -8.30
C ALA A 216 0.99 -4.93 -8.66
N SER A 217 0.86 -3.60 -8.73
CA SER A 217 -0.43 -2.96 -9.05
C SER A 217 -0.92 -3.39 -10.44
N ILE A 218 -2.12 -3.93 -10.53
CA ILE A 218 -2.79 -4.29 -11.80
C ILE A 218 -4.19 -3.66 -11.88
N GLU A 219 -4.38 -2.53 -11.19
CA GLU A 219 -5.63 -1.78 -11.04
C GLU A 219 -6.29 -1.46 -12.39
N ALA A 220 -7.62 -1.52 -12.45
CA ALA A 220 -8.39 -1.41 -13.70
C ALA A 220 -8.10 -0.12 -14.51
N TYR A 221 -7.88 1.02 -13.83
CA TYR A 221 -7.61 2.28 -14.51
C TYR A 221 -6.32 2.24 -15.34
N ARG A 222 -5.33 1.41 -14.96
CA ARG A 222 -4.06 1.30 -15.66
C ARG A 222 -4.25 0.65 -17.03
N TRP A 223 -5.12 -0.36 -17.11
CA TRP A 223 -5.52 -0.99 -18.37
C TRP A 223 -6.25 0.00 -19.28
N VAL A 224 -7.15 0.78 -18.70
CA VAL A 224 -7.89 1.84 -19.41
C VAL A 224 -6.94 2.91 -19.94
N LEU A 225 -5.94 3.31 -19.15
CA LEU A 225 -4.94 4.30 -19.56
C LEU A 225 -4.05 3.78 -20.70
N ALA A 226 -3.59 2.54 -20.62
CA ALA A 226 -2.83 1.94 -21.70
C ALA A 226 -3.66 1.83 -22.99
N ALA A 227 -4.92 1.40 -22.88
CA ALA A 227 -5.84 1.36 -24.02
C ALA A 227 -6.09 2.74 -24.62
N PHE A 228 -6.27 3.78 -23.78
CA PHE A 228 -6.43 5.18 -24.21
C PHE A 228 -5.29 5.60 -25.15
N TRP A 229 -4.03 5.39 -24.74
CA TRP A 229 -2.86 5.79 -25.52
C TRP A 229 -2.66 4.94 -26.77
N ILE A 230 -2.84 3.62 -26.69
CA ILE A 230 -2.71 2.72 -27.84
C ILE A 230 -3.73 3.12 -28.93
N LEU A 231 -4.98 3.35 -28.55
CA LEU A 231 -6.04 3.75 -29.47
C LEU A 231 -5.76 5.13 -30.09
N LEU A 232 -5.35 6.11 -29.27
CA LEU A 232 -5.07 7.47 -29.70
C LEU A 232 -3.88 7.52 -30.69
N LEU A 233 -2.77 6.88 -30.34
CA LEU A 233 -1.57 6.84 -31.18
C LEU A 233 -1.83 6.06 -32.47
N THR A 234 -2.58 4.96 -32.39
CA THR A 234 -2.99 4.20 -33.59
C THR A 234 -3.85 5.07 -34.51
N ALA A 235 -4.81 5.82 -33.96
CA ALA A 235 -5.64 6.76 -34.73
C ALA A 235 -4.79 7.81 -35.44
N ALA A 236 -3.80 8.39 -34.74
CA ALA A 236 -2.87 9.36 -35.28
C ALA A 236 -2.01 8.80 -36.43
N ILE A 237 -1.45 7.58 -36.26
CA ILE A 237 -0.66 6.90 -37.29
C ILE A 237 -1.52 6.58 -38.52
N VAL A 238 -2.72 6.04 -38.32
CA VAL A 238 -3.66 5.74 -39.42
C VAL A 238 -3.98 7.02 -40.19
N PHE A 239 -4.28 8.12 -39.50
CA PHE A 239 -4.55 9.41 -40.12
C PHE A 239 -3.35 9.97 -40.88
N ALA A 240 -2.14 9.78 -40.36
CA ALA A 240 -0.90 10.26 -40.96
C ALA A 240 -0.45 9.46 -42.20
N THR A 241 -0.79 8.18 -42.29
CA THR A 241 -0.17 7.24 -43.25
C THR A 241 -1.12 6.58 -44.25
N ALA A 242 -2.41 6.47 -43.93
CA ALA A 242 -3.37 5.82 -44.81
C ALA A 242 -3.88 6.77 -45.91
N LYS A 243 -4.34 6.20 -47.02
CA LYS A 243 -4.94 6.96 -48.12
C LYS A 243 -6.18 7.68 -47.59
N ARG A 244 -6.27 9.00 -47.82
CA ARG A 244 -7.43 9.81 -47.44
C ARG A 244 -8.67 9.33 -48.20
N ASN A 245 -9.50 8.53 -47.53
CA ASN A 245 -10.77 8.02 -48.04
C ASN A 245 -11.77 7.85 -46.90
N ARG A 246 -13.06 7.67 -47.24
CA ARG A 246 -14.14 7.54 -46.24
C ARG A 246 -13.89 6.42 -45.22
N LYS A 247 -13.31 5.29 -45.62
CA LYS A 247 -13.05 4.15 -44.73
C LYS A 247 -11.98 4.48 -43.69
N THR A 248 -10.91 5.17 -44.10
CA THR A 248 -9.85 5.64 -43.21
C THR A 248 -10.39 6.65 -42.21
N TYR A 249 -11.16 7.65 -42.66
CA TYR A 249 -11.79 8.61 -41.73
C TYR A 249 -12.70 7.92 -40.73
N MET A 250 -13.55 6.99 -41.19
CA MET A 250 -14.43 6.22 -40.30
C MET A 250 -13.64 5.41 -39.25
N MET A 251 -12.58 4.71 -39.66
CA MET A 251 -11.74 3.94 -38.75
C MET A 251 -11.03 4.85 -37.74
N THR A 252 -10.45 5.96 -38.18
CA THR A 252 -9.85 6.96 -37.29
C THR A 252 -10.88 7.53 -36.31
N SER A 253 -12.09 7.87 -36.77
CA SER A 253 -13.18 8.35 -35.91
C SER A 253 -13.57 7.32 -34.86
N VAL A 254 -13.72 6.05 -35.22
CA VAL A 254 -14.03 4.98 -34.27
C VAL A 254 -12.93 4.84 -33.20
N LEU A 255 -11.66 4.85 -33.60
CA LEU A 255 -10.53 4.78 -32.65
C LEU A 255 -10.50 5.99 -31.70
N ILE A 256 -10.78 7.19 -32.21
CA ILE A 256 -10.86 8.41 -31.39
C ILE A 256 -12.02 8.32 -30.40
N VAL A 257 -13.20 7.86 -30.82
CA VAL A 257 -14.36 7.69 -29.93
C VAL A 257 -14.04 6.66 -28.83
N LEU A 258 -13.45 5.52 -29.18
CA LEU A 258 -13.05 4.52 -28.19
C LEU A 258 -11.99 5.05 -27.22
N SER A 259 -10.99 5.78 -27.74
CA SER A 259 -10.00 6.46 -26.90
C SER A 259 -10.67 7.46 -25.96
N PHE A 260 -11.61 8.27 -26.45
CA PHE A 260 -12.36 9.21 -25.62
C PHE A 260 -13.15 8.50 -24.51
N LEU A 261 -13.81 7.37 -24.81
CA LEU A 261 -14.50 6.56 -23.79
C LEU A 261 -13.52 6.03 -22.72
N CYS A 262 -12.33 5.57 -23.11
CA CYS A 262 -11.27 5.22 -22.17
C CYS A 262 -10.85 6.44 -21.31
N GLY A 263 -10.73 7.61 -21.93
CA GLY A 263 -10.43 8.86 -21.23
C GLY A 263 -11.49 9.22 -20.18
N VAL A 264 -12.79 9.10 -20.52
CA VAL A 264 -13.89 9.32 -19.58
C VAL A 264 -13.82 8.34 -18.40
N ARG A 265 -13.62 7.04 -18.66
CA ARG A 265 -13.47 6.04 -17.58
C ARG A 265 -12.23 6.31 -16.72
N PHE A 266 -11.14 6.77 -17.32
CA PHE A 266 -9.92 7.13 -16.60
C PHE A 266 -10.12 8.36 -15.69
N VAL A 267 -10.92 9.34 -16.10
CA VAL A 267 -11.31 10.47 -15.21
C VAL A 267 -12.11 9.97 -14.02
N CYS A 268 -13.04 9.04 -14.22
CA CYS A 268 -13.83 8.45 -13.12
C CYS A 268 -13.00 7.64 -12.11
N ARG A 269 -11.69 7.43 -12.34
CA ARG A 269 -10.80 6.71 -11.41
C ARG A 269 -10.66 7.41 -10.05
N SER A 270 -11.03 8.69 -9.93
CA SER A 270 -11.02 9.40 -8.65
C SER A 270 -11.90 8.72 -7.60
N ASN A 271 -12.89 7.93 -8.04
CA ASN A 271 -13.78 7.16 -7.18
C ASN A 271 -13.27 5.72 -6.94
N ASP A 272 -12.14 5.33 -7.54
CA ASP A 272 -11.56 4.01 -7.38
C ASP A 272 -10.62 4.00 -6.15
N SER A 273 -10.63 2.92 -5.37
CA SER A 273 -9.69 2.64 -4.28
C SER A 273 -8.32 2.32 -4.87
N ILE A 274 -7.44 3.31 -4.97
CA ILE A 274 -6.10 3.20 -5.57
C ILE A 274 -5.02 3.32 -4.49
N ILE A 275 -4.05 2.41 -4.49
CA ILE A 275 -2.92 2.48 -3.54
C ILE A 275 -1.85 3.41 -4.09
N ARG A 276 -1.82 4.65 -3.60
CA ARG A 276 -0.85 5.67 -4.01
C ARG A 276 0.30 5.79 -3.01
N LYS A 277 1.41 5.11 -3.28
CA LYS A 277 2.63 5.15 -2.47
C LYS A 277 3.55 6.31 -2.87
N ASP A 278 3.01 7.53 -2.84
CA ASP A 278 3.75 8.76 -3.13
C ASP A 278 3.39 9.87 -2.13
N TYR A 279 4.09 11.00 -2.21
CA TYR A 279 3.99 12.11 -1.26
C TYR A 279 2.87 13.11 -1.58
N ARG A 280 1.91 12.74 -2.45
CA ARG A 280 0.78 13.63 -2.73
C ARG A 280 -0.09 13.81 -1.49
N PRO A 281 -0.80 14.95 -1.36
CA PRO A 281 -1.76 15.19 -0.28
C PRO A 281 -2.78 14.06 -0.04
N TYR A 282 -3.08 13.27 -1.06
CA TYR A 282 -4.02 12.14 -1.00
C TYR A 282 -3.34 10.77 -1.18
N GLY A 283 -2.00 10.72 -1.11
CA GLY A 283 -1.21 9.49 -1.10
C GLY A 283 -1.16 8.86 0.29
N THR A 284 -0.85 7.56 0.35
CA THR A 284 -0.80 6.72 1.55
C THR A 284 -0.03 7.36 2.71
N LEU A 285 1.06 8.10 2.44
CA LEU A 285 1.89 8.73 3.47
C LEU A 285 1.30 10.00 4.08
N GLN A 286 0.59 10.78 3.27
CA GLN A 286 0.31 12.19 3.56
C GLN A 286 -1.20 12.46 3.69
N HIS A 287 -2.04 11.49 3.31
CA HIS A 287 -3.50 11.60 3.31
C HIS A 287 -4.04 12.03 4.68
N GLU A 288 -3.74 11.28 5.73
CA GLU A 288 -4.25 11.55 7.07
C GLU A 288 -3.80 12.91 7.57
N PHE A 289 -2.50 13.20 7.49
CA PHE A 289 -1.96 14.48 7.91
C PHE A 289 -2.63 15.66 7.17
N THR A 290 -2.76 15.58 5.85
CA THR A 290 -3.36 16.67 5.05
C THR A 290 -4.86 16.82 5.32
N TYR A 291 -5.56 15.71 5.52
CA TYR A 291 -6.98 15.73 5.87
C TYR A 291 -7.20 16.43 7.21
N ARG A 292 -6.42 16.09 8.23
CA ARG A 292 -6.55 16.59 9.61
C ARG A 292 -6.15 18.05 9.76
N GLN A 293 -5.27 18.55 8.90
CA GLN A 293 -5.01 20.00 8.83
C GLN A 293 -6.25 20.82 8.44
N LYS A 294 -7.19 20.23 7.69
CA LYS A 294 -8.43 20.90 7.27
C LYS A 294 -9.59 20.66 8.25
N TYR A 295 -9.59 19.50 8.88
CA TYR A 295 -10.60 19.06 9.82
C TYR A 295 -9.93 18.85 11.18
N PRO A 296 -9.93 19.89 12.06
CA PRO A 296 -9.25 19.81 13.34
C PRO A 296 -9.79 18.66 14.20
N GLU A 297 -8.95 18.22 15.13
CA GLU A 297 -9.27 17.15 16.08
C GLU A 297 -10.57 17.47 16.83
N GLN A 298 -11.51 16.52 16.82
CA GLN A 298 -12.78 16.68 17.52
C GLN A 298 -12.74 15.89 18.83
N GLN A 299 -13.57 16.34 19.77
CA GLN A 299 -13.58 15.78 21.11
C GLN A 299 -14.10 14.35 21.10
N GLU A 300 -13.36 13.47 21.77
CA GLU A 300 -13.80 12.10 22.03
C GLU A 300 -15.03 12.10 22.94
N LEU A 301 -16.04 11.31 22.56
CA LEU A 301 -17.25 11.13 23.35
C LEU A 301 -17.59 9.63 23.36
N PRO A 302 -17.57 8.96 24.52
CA PRO A 302 -17.92 7.56 24.59
C PRO A 302 -19.38 7.36 24.15
N ALA A 303 -19.65 6.17 23.59
CA ALA A 303 -21.02 5.79 23.29
C ALA A 303 -21.83 5.71 24.59
N ASP A 304 -23.05 6.23 24.56
CA ASP A 304 -24.01 6.12 25.65
C ASP A 304 -25.04 5.01 25.39
N PHE A 305 -24.84 4.22 24.34
CA PHE A 305 -25.68 3.10 23.89
C PHE A 305 -24.79 1.93 23.44
N HIS A 306 -25.40 0.76 23.33
CA HIS A 306 -24.75 -0.46 22.92
C HIS A 306 -25.42 -1.05 21.66
N VAL A 307 -24.61 -1.78 20.89
CA VAL A 307 -25.08 -2.52 19.72
C VAL A 307 -25.16 -4.00 20.09
N SER A 308 -26.28 -4.64 19.80
CA SER A 308 -26.44 -6.08 20.04
C SER A 308 -25.95 -6.93 18.88
N LYS A 309 -26.07 -6.43 17.64
CA LYS A 309 -25.71 -7.16 16.44
C LYS A 309 -25.38 -6.24 15.26
N TYR A 310 -24.39 -6.66 14.47
CA TYR A 310 -24.10 -6.12 13.14
C TYR A 310 -24.39 -7.15 12.05
N CYS A 311 -25.07 -6.73 10.98
CA CYS A 311 -25.04 -7.42 9.68
C CYS A 311 -24.34 -6.51 8.67
N ILE A 312 -23.13 -6.89 8.26
CA ILE A 312 -22.25 -6.12 7.39
C ILE A 312 -22.22 -6.78 6.01
N GLU A 313 -22.70 -6.08 4.99
CA GLU A 313 -22.59 -6.48 3.59
C GLU A 313 -21.66 -5.53 2.85
N LEU A 314 -20.52 -6.04 2.38
CA LEU A 314 -19.55 -5.28 1.60
C LEU A 314 -19.54 -5.77 0.15
N THR A 315 -19.62 -4.85 -0.81
CA THR A 315 -19.32 -5.10 -2.22
C THR A 315 -17.98 -4.48 -2.56
N VAL A 316 -16.97 -5.32 -2.78
CA VAL A 316 -15.60 -4.90 -3.08
C VAL A 316 -15.31 -5.08 -4.57
N ARG A 317 -15.14 -3.95 -5.27
CA ARG A 317 -14.88 -3.88 -6.73
C ARG A 317 -13.79 -2.84 -7.01
N ASN A 318 -14.06 -1.79 -7.80
CA ASN A 318 -13.13 -0.67 -7.92
C ASN A 318 -13.18 0.26 -6.70
N ASN A 319 -14.33 0.30 -6.02
CA ASN A 319 -14.57 1.03 -4.79
C ASN A 319 -15.38 0.12 -3.86
N THR A 320 -15.38 0.39 -2.56
CA THR A 320 -16.19 -0.38 -1.61
C THR A 320 -17.56 0.28 -1.46
N LYS A 321 -18.61 -0.53 -1.57
CA LYS A 321 -19.96 -0.16 -1.17
C LYS A 321 -20.34 -1.02 0.02
N ALA A 322 -21.00 -0.43 0.99
CA ALA A 322 -21.39 -1.12 2.20
C ALA A 322 -22.87 -0.87 2.52
N THR A 323 -23.52 -1.92 2.97
CA THR A 323 -24.80 -1.86 3.67
C THR A 323 -24.58 -2.47 5.05
N VAL A 324 -24.79 -1.70 6.11
CA VAL A 324 -24.60 -2.16 7.48
C VAL A 324 -25.90 -1.99 8.24
N ARG A 325 -26.46 -3.11 8.68
CA ARG A 325 -27.59 -3.14 9.60
C ARG A 325 -27.06 -3.28 11.02
N ILE A 326 -27.53 -2.42 11.90
CA ILE A 326 -27.16 -2.34 13.31
C ILE A 326 -28.41 -2.57 14.13
N GLU A 327 -28.41 -3.58 14.98
CA GLU A 327 -29.45 -3.78 15.99
C GLU A 327 -29.02 -3.12 17.30
N LEU A 328 -29.85 -2.22 17.80
CA LEU A 328 -29.58 -1.43 19.00
C LEU A 328 -30.10 -2.15 20.25
N LYS A 329 -29.31 -2.13 21.33
CA LYS A 329 -29.74 -2.66 22.62
C LYS A 329 -30.65 -1.68 23.35
N GLU A 330 -30.27 -0.40 23.37
CA GLU A 330 -31.07 0.70 23.92
C GLU A 330 -31.78 1.49 22.81
N ASN A 331 -33.07 1.74 22.99
CA ASN A 331 -33.92 2.41 22.00
C ASN A 331 -34.70 3.61 22.58
N ASP A 332 -34.28 4.14 23.72
CA ASP A 332 -34.93 5.20 24.47
C ASP A 332 -34.41 6.62 24.16
N ARG A 333 -33.69 6.77 23.04
CA ARG A 333 -33.04 8.02 22.63
C ARG A 333 -33.38 8.42 21.21
N ASN A 334 -33.08 9.67 20.90
CA ASN A 334 -33.32 10.29 19.60
C ASN A 334 -32.05 10.61 18.81
N GLU A 335 -30.88 10.39 19.41
CA GLU A 335 -29.57 10.66 18.82
C GLU A 335 -28.66 9.46 19.05
N TYR A 336 -27.96 9.02 18.00
CA TYR A 336 -26.97 7.95 18.03
C TYR A 336 -25.68 8.42 17.38
N ARG A 337 -24.58 8.34 18.12
CA ARG A 337 -23.25 8.79 17.67
C ARG A 337 -22.41 7.60 17.25
N PHE A 338 -21.78 7.72 16.10
CA PHE A 338 -20.89 6.71 15.55
C PHE A 338 -19.61 7.35 14.99
N THR A 339 -18.59 6.53 14.84
CA THR A 339 -17.36 6.82 14.10
C THR A 339 -17.31 5.94 12.86
N LEU A 340 -17.13 6.55 11.69
CA LEU A 340 -16.93 5.90 10.39
C LEU A 340 -15.86 6.69 9.64
N TYR A 341 -14.76 6.02 9.27
CA TYR A 341 -13.61 6.64 8.62
C TYR A 341 -14.04 7.52 7.41
N HIS A 342 -13.58 8.77 7.37
CA HIS A 342 -14.00 9.83 6.44
C HIS A 342 -13.85 9.49 4.95
N GLY A 343 -13.03 8.50 4.61
CA GLY A 343 -12.96 7.96 3.25
C GLY A 343 -14.25 7.28 2.78
N TYR A 344 -15.17 6.96 3.70
CA TYR A 344 -16.49 6.41 3.44
C TYR A 344 -17.58 7.48 3.55
N VAL A 345 -18.25 7.75 2.43
CA VAL A 345 -19.31 8.77 2.35
C VAL A 345 -20.67 8.10 2.50
N ILE A 346 -21.47 8.55 3.47
CA ILE A 346 -22.81 8.02 3.73
C ILE A 346 -23.80 8.53 2.69
N ASN A 347 -24.46 7.60 2.00
CA ASN A 347 -25.49 7.88 1.00
C ASN A 347 -26.89 8.01 1.65
N SER A 348 -27.19 7.14 2.61
CA SER A 348 -28.46 7.16 3.35
C SER A 348 -28.37 6.35 4.63
N ILE A 349 -29.14 6.74 5.64
CA ILE A 349 -29.44 5.94 6.82
C ILE A 349 -30.95 5.75 6.91
N LYS A 350 -31.39 4.53 7.24
CA LYS A 350 -32.81 4.20 7.41
C LYS A 350 -33.05 3.49 8.74
N ASP A 351 -34.27 3.54 9.24
CA ASP A 351 -34.69 2.68 10.36
C ASP A 351 -35.07 1.26 9.88
N GLY A 352 -35.52 0.41 10.81
CA GLY A 352 -36.00 -0.95 10.51
C GLY A 352 -37.31 -1.03 9.71
N ASN A 353 -38.07 0.07 9.60
CA ASN A 353 -39.26 0.14 8.73
C ASN A 353 -38.89 0.58 7.29
N GLY A 354 -37.65 1.02 7.09
CA GLY A 354 -37.15 1.54 5.81
C GLY A 354 -37.33 3.05 5.65
N ASP A 355 -37.77 3.75 6.70
CA ASP A 355 -37.94 5.20 6.70
C ASP A 355 -36.57 5.90 6.77
N LYS A 356 -36.40 6.96 5.99
CA LYS A 356 -35.12 7.68 5.90
C LYS A 356 -34.90 8.53 7.15
N LEU A 357 -33.72 8.40 7.75
CA LEU A 357 -33.28 9.17 8.92
C LEU A 357 -32.38 10.33 8.49
N ASN A 358 -32.42 11.41 9.28
CA ASN A 358 -31.48 12.52 9.14
C ASN A 358 -30.18 12.19 9.85
N PHE A 359 -29.07 12.66 9.31
CA PHE A 359 -27.75 12.48 9.91
C PHE A 359 -26.80 13.60 9.50
N ASP A 360 -25.81 13.83 10.35
CA ASP A 360 -24.67 14.69 10.06
C ASP A 360 -23.40 13.85 10.04
N GLN A 361 -22.56 14.02 9.02
CA GLN A 361 -21.23 13.42 8.92
C GLN A 361 -20.18 14.53 8.91
N ASN A 362 -19.47 14.71 10.03
CA ASN A 362 -18.40 15.69 10.19
C ASN A 362 -17.04 14.99 10.31
N GLY A 363 -16.43 14.73 9.16
CA GLY A 363 -15.24 13.90 9.06
C GLY A 363 -15.52 12.45 9.41
N ASP A 364 -14.83 11.92 10.42
CA ASP A 364 -15.07 10.54 10.86
C ASP A 364 -16.32 10.39 11.73
N TYR A 365 -16.87 11.49 12.26
CA TYR A 365 -17.94 11.43 13.24
C TYR A 365 -19.31 11.57 12.60
N VAL A 366 -20.21 10.70 12.99
CA VAL A 366 -21.55 10.58 12.43
C VAL A 366 -22.58 10.66 13.54
N THR A 367 -23.49 11.61 13.44
CA THR A 367 -24.65 11.73 14.34
C THR A 367 -25.91 11.36 13.58
N VAL A 368 -26.64 10.36 14.06
CA VAL A 368 -27.92 9.91 13.48
C VAL A 368 -29.07 10.40 14.34
N TYR A 369 -30.04 11.06 13.72
CA TYR A 369 -31.27 11.52 14.37
C TYR A 369 -32.41 10.55 14.08
N ALA A 370 -32.83 9.82 15.11
CA ALA A 370 -33.84 8.77 14.99
C ALA A 370 -35.02 9.02 15.95
N PRO A 371 -36.24 8.55 15.64
CA PRO A 371 -37.34 8.57 16.60
C PRO A 371 -37.04 7.71 17.83
N MET A 372 -37.59 8.09 18.99
CA MET A 372 -37.58 7.20 20.16
C MET A 372 -38.25 5.86 19.81
N GLY A 373 -37.64 4.78 20.25
CA GLY A 373 -38.07 3.41 20.00
C GLY A 373 -37.37 2.72 18.83
N THR A 374 -36.51 3.42 18.07
CA THR A 374 -35.75 2.83 16.96
C THR A 374 -34.87 1.68 17.44
N LYS A 375 -35.09 0.50 16.86
CA LYS A 375 -34.36 -0.74 17.20
C LYS A 375 -33.26 -1.08 16.21
N GLU A 376 -33.35 -0.53 15.00
CA GLU A 376 -32.49 -0.91 13.88
C GLU A 376 -32.09 0.33 13.10
N LEU A 377 -30.82 0.41 12.74
CA LEU A 377 -30.26 1.42 11.83
C LEU A 377 -29.61 0.72 10.63
N ASN A 378 -29.96 1.17 9.43
CA ASN A 378 -29.47 0.65 8.17
C ASN A 378 -28.64 1.73 7.46
N PHE A 379 -27.31 1.61 7.54
CA PHE A 379 -26.37 2.50 6.87
C PHE A 379 -26.10 2.01 5.44
N SER A 380 -26.09 2.94 4.49
CA SER A 380 -25.57 2.70 3.14
C SER A 380 -24.53 3.75 2.80
N TYR A 381 -23.32 3.32 2.47
CA TYR A 381 -22.19 4.20 2.20
C TYR A 381 -21.26 3.61 1.14
N SER A 382 -20.39 4.44 0.59
CA SER A 382 -19.38 4.00 -0.36
C SER A 382 -18.10 4.82 -0.25
N GLY A 383 -16.96 4.20 -0.52
CA GLY A 383 -15.67 4.84 -0.38
C GLY A 383 -14.54 3.86 -0.13
N SER A 384 -13.39 4.40 0.25
CA SER A 384 -12.17 3.64 0.45
C SER A 384 -11.26 4.32 1.46
N ALA A 385 -10.39 3.55 2.10
CA ALA A 385 -9.59 4.03 3.23
C ALA A 385 -8.10 4.10 2.91
N GLY A 386 -7.70 4.91 1.92
CA GLY A 386 -6.29 5.24 1.64
C GLY A 386 -5.35 4.02 1.61
N LYS A 387 -4.52 3.88 2.67
CA LYS A 387 -3.58 2.75 2.83
C LYS A 387 -4.23 1.41 3.19
N TYR A 388 -5.44 1.44 3.77
CA TYR A 388 -6.30 0.30 4.07
C TYR A 388 -7.20 -0.01 2.87
N TYR A 389 -6.59 -0.59 1.85
CA TYR A 389 -7.21 -0.75 0.55
C TYR A 389 -8.32 -1.81 0.54
N SER A 390 -9.33 -1.60 -0.31
CA SER A 390 -10.37 -2.59 -0.59
C SER A 390 -10.81 -2.48 -2.05
N ASN A 391 -10.25 -3.34 -2.91
CA ASN A 391 -10.54 -3.38 -4.34
C ASN A 391 -10.39 -4.79 -4.94
N TYR A 392 -10.56 -4.93 -6.27
CA TYR A 392 -10.46 -6.18 -7.02
C TYR A 392 -9.16 -6.98 -6.83
N GLN A 393 -8.09 -6.33 -6.36
CA GLN A 393 -6.78 -6.93 -6.22
C GLN A 393 -6.47 -7.33 -4.77
N GLY A 394 -7.01 -6.62 -3.79
CA GLY A 394 -6.77 -6.93 -2.39
C GLY A 394 -7.70 -6.21 -1.43
N ILE A 395 -7.77 -6.74 -0.21
CA ILE A 395 -8.51 -6.20 0.93
C ILE A 395 -7.57 -6.19 2.13
N ALA A 396 -7.46 -5.05 2.81
CA ALA A 396 -6.77 -4.90 4.08
C ALA A 396 -7.58 -3.93 4.95
N LEU A 397 -8.58 -4.47 5.65
CA LEU A 397 -9.48 -3.75 6.53
C LEU A 397 -9.29 -4.28 7.97
N PRO A 398 -8.30 -3.76 8.71
CA PRO A 398 -8.06 -4.18 10.09
C PRO A 398 -9.20 -3.74 11.02
N GLY A 399 -9.43 -4.50 12.10
CA GLY A 399 -10.52 -4.22 13.04
C GLY A 399 -10.44 -2.89 13.78
N TYR A 400 -9.26 -2.30 13.89
CA TYR A 400 -9.08 -0.96 14.48
C TYR A 400 -9.47 0.18 13.54
N LEU A 401 -9.64 -0.08 12.24
CA LEU A 401 -10.12 0.90 11.29
C LEU A 401 -11.65 0.95 11.37
N PRO A 402 -12.28 2.12 11.62
CA PRO A 402 -13.73 2.24 11.59
C PRO A 402 -14.27 2.22 10.15
N TYR A 403 -14.15 1.07 9.46
CA TYR A 403 -14.71 0.85 8.11
C TYR A 403 -16.19 0.44 8.13
N TYR A 404 -16.74 0.26 9.33
CA TYR A 404 -18.16 0.18 9.67
C TYR A 404 -18.46 1.15 10.81
N PRO A 405 -19.73 1.56 11.04
CA PRO A 405 -20.07 2.53 12.08
C PRO A 405 -19.78 1.96 13.47
N VAL A 406 -18.74 2.45 14.13
CA VAL A 406 -18.35 2.09 15.50
C VAL A 406 -19.10 3.01 16.48
N PRO A 407 -19.72 2.52 17.57
CA PRO A 407 -20.46 3.38 18.50
C PRO A 407 -19.56 4.41 19.18
N GLY A 408 -20.07 5.63 19.36
CA GLY A 408 -19.35 6.74 20.00
C GLY A 408 -18.48 7.52 19.03
N PHE A 409 -17.93 8.63 19.52
CA PHE A 409 -16.90 9.41 18.83
C PHE A 409 -15.54 8.97 19.33
N VAL A 410 -14.99 7.96 18.69
CA VAL A 410 -13.70 7.34 19.01
C VAL A 410 -12.60 8.03 18.22
N LYS A 411 -11.46 8.31 18.86
CA LYS A 411 -10.30 8.90 18.16
C LYS A 411 -9.63 7.87 17.26
N PHE A 412 -9.42 8.24 16.01
CA PHE A 412 -8.62 7.47 15.05
C PHE A 412 -7.28 8.15 14.73
N TYR A 413 -7.15 9.43 15.03
CA TYR A 413 -5.97 10.24 14.74
C TYR A 413 -5.76 11.28 15.82
N GLU A 414 -4.52 11.42 16.30
CA GLU A 414 -4.13 12.42 17.30
C GLU A 414 -2.66 12.79 17.10
N SER A 415 -2.34 14.10 17.15
CA SER A 415 -0.97 14.62 17.19
C SER A 415 -0.05 14.05 16.10
N GLY A 416 -0.55 13.90 14.88
CA GLY A 416 0.25 13.41 13.76
C GLY A 416 0.23 11.89 13.55
N GLN A 417 -0.41 11.12 14.45
CA GLN A 417 -0.35 9.66 14.49
C GLN A 417 -1.72 9.01 14.43
N ILE A 418 -1.75 7.77 13.93
CA ILE A 418 -2.94 6.91 14.00
C ILE A 418 -3.06 6.35 15.42
N ILE A 419 -4.28 6.43 15.96
CA ILE A 419 -4.65 5.86 17.24
C ILE A 419 -5.41 4.57 17.00
N VAL A 420 -4.96 3.50 17.64
CA VAL A 420 -5.57 2.18 17.56
C VAL A 420 -6.42 1.96 18.81
N THR A 421 -7.74 1.82 18.62
CA THR A 421 -8.66 1.47 19.72
C THR A 421 -8.95 -0.03 19.69
N THR A 422 -8.65 -0.71 20.79
CA THR A 422 -8.90 -2.17 20.96
C THR A 422 -9.94 -2.49 22.04
N ASP A 423 -10.26 -1.54 22.91
CA ASP A 423 -11.28 -1.68 23.97
C ASP A 423 -12.69 -1.45 23.41
N LEU A 424 -13.09 -2.31 22.47
CA LEU A 424 -14.43 -2.31 21.88
C LEU A 424 -15.27 -3.40 22.54
N GLU A 425 -16.57 -3.11 22.74
CA GLU A 425 -17.46 -4.09 23.34
C GLU A 425 -17.70 -5.30 22.44
N PRO A 426 -17.57 -6.54 22.96
CA PRO A 426 -17.86 -7.75 22.22
C PRO A 426 -19.30 -7.76 21.69
N THR A 427 -19.45 -7.88 20.37
CA THR A 427 -20.74 -7.85 19.67
C THR A 427 -20.87 -9.05 18.72
N TYR A 428 -22.10 -9.48 18.42
CA TYR A 428 -22.34 -10.51 17.41
C TYR A 428 -22.31 -9.91 15.99
N TYR A 429 -21.52 -10.49 15.10
CA TYR A 429 -21.37 -10.06 13.71
C TYR A 429 -21.83 -11.14 12.74
N GLU A 430 -22.53 -10.71 11.69
CA GLU A 430 -22.74 -11.43 10.44
C GLU A 430 -22.13 -10.62 9.31
N VAL A 431 -21.13 -11.17 8.62
CA VAL A 431 -20.34 -10.44 7.63
C VAL A 431 -20.38 -11.18 6.31
N TYR A 432 -20.80 -10.50 5.26
CA TYR A 432 -20.77 -10.99 3.89
C TYR A 432 -19.94 -10.04 3.02
N VAL A 433 -19.01 -10.59 2.25
CA VAL A 433 -18.16 -9.83 1.33
C VAL A 433 -18.33 -10.32 -0.10
N ASP A 434 -19.08 -9.58 -0.91
CA ASP A 434 -19.13 -9.78 -2.36
C ASP A 434 -17.82 -9.30 -3.00
N SER A 435 -16.90 -10.25 -3.20
CA SER A 435 -15.57 -10.06 -3.77
C SER A 435 -15.22 -11.19 -4.74
N ASN A 436 -14.35 -10.89 -5.73
CA ASN A 436 -13.78 -11.88 -6.63
C ASN A 436 -12.57 -12.62 -6.04
N ILE A 437 -12.12 -12.21 -4.86
CA ILE A 437 -11.02 -12.84 -4.12
C ILE A 437 -11.55 -13.49 -2.85
N ALA A 438 -10.87 -14.55 -2.41
CA ALA A 438 -11.13 -15.15 -1.11
C ALA A 438 -10.74 -14.17 0.00
N VAL A 439 -11.60 -14.05 0.99
CA VAL A 439 -11.43 -13.17 2.15
C VAL A 439 -11.14 -14.02 3.39
N ALA A 440 -10.20 -13.56 4.19
CA ALA A 440 -9.88 -14.06 5.51
C ALA A 440 -10.50 -13.13 6.56
N SER A 441 -10.99 -13.71 7.65
CA SER A 441 -11.58 -13.00 8.79
C SER A 441 -11.14 -13.65 10.09
N ASN A 442 -11.12 -12.87 11.18
CA ASN A 442 -11.01 -13.41 12.54
C ASN A 442 -12.25 -14.24 12.92
N LEU A 443 -13.40 -13.92 12.33
CA LEU A 443 -14.65 -14.62 12.58
C LEU A 443 -14.68 -16.01 11.92
N PRO A 444 -15.35 -17.01 12.53
CA PRO A 444 -15.58 -18.31 11.92
C PRO A 444 -16.29 -18.18 10.56
N LYS A 445 -15.75 -18.89 9.56
CA LYS A 445 -16.33 -18.98 8.21
C LYS A 445 -17.60 -19.84 8.25
N THR A 446 -18.71 -19.31 7.76
CA THR A 446 -19.99 -20.04 7.63
C THR A 446 -20.30 -20.42 6.19
N ASP A 447 -19.88 -19.61 5.23
CA ASP A 447 -19.97 -19.87 3.79
C ASP A 447 -18.85 -19.10 3.05
N ASP A 448 -18.78 -19.20 1.74
CA ASP A 448 -17.83 -18.44 0.92
C ASP A 448 -17.96 -16.94 1.15
N ASN A 449 -16.84 -16.33 1.57
CA ASN A 449 -16.74 -14.94 2.00
C ASN A 449 -17.84 -14.49 2.98
N THR A 450 -18.35 -15.43 3.79
CA THR A 450 -19.37 -15.20 4.80
C THR A 450 -18.87 -15.70 6.16
N PHE A 451 -18.98 -14.86 7.18
CA PHE A 451 -18.44 -15.10 8.51
C PHE A 451 -19.44 -14.69 9.58
N SER A 452 -19.45 -15.40 10.70
CA SER A 452 -20.28 -14.99 11.84
C SER A 452 -19.72 -15.44 13.18
N GLY A 453 -19.83 -14.59 14.19
CA GLY A 453 -19.37 -14.88 15.54
C GLY A 453 -19.39 -13.65 16.44
N ASN A 454 -19.02 -13.83 17.71
CA ASN A 454 -18.76 -12.71 18.61
C ASN A 454 -17.30 -12.30 18.50
N ALA A 455 -17.04 -10.99 18.45
CA ALA A 455 -15.69 -10.42 18.48
C ALA A 455 -15.77 -8.98 19.00
N ASP A 456 -14.63 -8.40 19.37
CA ASP A 456 -14.55 -6.96 19.71
C ASP A 456 -14.61 -6.14 18.41
N ALA A 457 -13.87 -6.60 17.41
CA ALA A 457 -13.77 -5.98 16.10
C ALA A 457 -13.67 -7.03 14.98
N VAL A 458 -14.02 -6.63 13.76
CA VAL A 458 -13.87 -7.51 12.58
C VAL A 458 -12.68 -7.05 11.76
N SER A 459 -11.78 -7.97 11.44
CA SER A 459 -10.67 -7.78 10.52
C SER A 459 -10.92 -8.56 9.24
N LEU A 460 -10.75 -7.93 8.08
CA LEU A 460 -10.90 -8.57 6.76
C LEU A 460 -9.63 -8.39 5.93
N TYR A 461 -9.08 -9.49 5.46
CA TYR A 461 -7.90 -9.51 4.58
C TYR A 461 -8.15 -10.33 3.34
N GLY A 462 -7.61 -9.91 2.20
CA GLY A 462 -7.73 -10.61 0.94
C GLY A 462 -6.63 -10.21 -0.04
N GLY A 463 -6.27 -11.14 -0.92
CA GLY A 463 -5.16 -10.98 -1.86
C GLY A 463 -4.28 -12.21 -1.83
N MET A 464 -2.96 -12.02 -1.91
CA MET A 464 -1.99 -13.10 -1.92
C MET A 464 -1.66 -13.59 -0.52
N ILE A 465 -2.65 -14.15 0.17
CA ILE A 465 -2.53 -14.70 1.52
C ILE A 465 -2.89 -16.18 1.57
N VAL A 466 -2.31 -16.88 2.55
CA VAL A 466 -2.62 -18.26 2.91
C VAL A 466 -2.76 -18.38 4.43
N SER A 467 -3.53 -19.35 4.87
CA SER A 467 -3.62 -19.73 6.28
C SER A 467 -2.73 -20.93 6.57
N GLU A 468 -2.07 -20.92 7.72
CA GLU A 468 -1.39 -22.07 8.29
C GLU A 468 -1.83 -22.23 9.75
N GLU A 469 -2.21 -23.45 10.13
CA GLU A 469 -2.54 -23.76 11.53
C GLU A 469 -1.31 -24.36 12.21
N LYS A 470 -0.89 -23.74 13.32
CA LYS A 470 0.22 -24.23 14.15
C LYS A 470 -0.24 -24.27 15.59
N GLU A 471 -0.20 -25.46 16.21
CA GLU A 471 -0.49 -25.61 17.64
C GLU A 471 -1.89 -25.06 18.02
N GLY A 472 -2.90 -25.15 17.12
CA GLY A 472 -4.25 -24.61 17.34
C GLY A 472 -4.39 -23.09 17.15
N ILE A 473 -3.37 -22.44 16.58
CA ILE A 473 -3.34 -21.01 16.24
C ILE A 473 -3.41 -20.88 14.73
N VAL A 474 -4.38 -20.10 14.24
CA VAL A 474 -4.54 -19.85 12.80
C VAL A 474 -3.76 -18.61 12.40
N CYS A 475 -2.83 -18.75 11.47
CA CYS A 475 -1.95 -17.68 11.03
C CYS A 475 -2.14 -17.36 9.55
N TRP A 476 -2.45 -16.11 9.23
CA TRP A 476 -2.60 -15.61 7.86
C TRP A 476 -1.38 -14.80 7.44
N TYR A 477 -0.75 -15.18 6.33
CA TYR A 477 0.44 -14.49 5.80
C TYR A 477 0.54 -14.60 4.28
N SER A 478 1.43 -13.80 3.70
CA SER A 478 1.76 -13.88 2.27
C SER A 478 2.96 -14.80 2.01
N PRO A 479 2.82 -15.85 1.19
CA PRO A 479 3.90 -16.79 0.89
C PRO A 479 4.95 -16.23 -0.08
N ILE A 480 4.71 -15.03 -0.64
CA ILE A 480 5.65 -14.34 -1.55
C ILE A 480 6.46 -13.24 -0.85
N GLY A 481 6.19 -12.99 0.43
CA GLY A 481 6.94 -12.10 1.31
C GLY A 481 8.16 -12.79 1.93
N VAL A 482 9.00 -12.02 2.63
CA VAL A 482 10.10 -12.57 3.47
C VAL A 482 9.59 -13.08 4.82
N ARG A 483 8.35 -12.70 5.16
CA ARG A 483 7.86 -12.78 6.52
C ARG A 483 7.52 -14.23 6.88
N SER A 484 8.04 -14.66 8.01
CA SER A 484 7.84 -16.01 8.54
C SER A 484 7.24 -15.94 9.93
N ILE A 485 6.40 -16.93 10.25
CA ILE A 485 5.74 -17.06 11.56
C ILE A 485 6.35 -18.26 12.28
N LYS A 486 7.07 -17.96 13.36
CA LYS A 486 7.78 -18.93 14.21
C LYS A 486 7.35 -18.73 15.67
N ILE A 487 6.13 -19.16 15.96
CA ILE A 487 5.49 -18.97 17.27
C ILE A 487 5.51 -20.21 18.17
N SER A 488 6.08 -21.33 17.69
CA SER A 488 6.25 -22.54 18.50
C SER A 488 7.06 -22.24 19.76
N GLY A 489 6.58 -22.70 20.91
CA GLY A 489 7.24 -22.47 22.21
C GLY A 489 7.02 -21.07 22.79
N TYR A 490 5.96 -20.36 22.37
CA TYR A 490 5.62 -19.04 22.93
C TYR A 490 5.31 -19.11 24.42
N GLN A 491 4.81 -20.24 24.93
CA GLN A 491 4.52 -20.39 26.35
C GLN A 491 5.80 -20.33 27.21
N GLU A 492 6.87 -21.00 26.78
CA GLU A 492 8.18 -20.93 27.43
C GLU A 492 8.82 -19.55 27.28
N ALA A 493 8.67 -18.93 26.10
CA ALA A 493 9.15 -17.57 25.85
C ALA A 493 8.46 -16.55 26.76
N TRP A 494 7.12 -16.62 26.86
CA TRP A 494 6.32 -15.79 27.76
C TRP A 494 6.73 -16.01 29.21
N LYS A 495 6.83 -17.27 29.66
CA LYS A 495 7.23 -17.57 31.03
C LYS A 495 8.59 -16.96 31.37
N ARG A 496 9.58 -17.11 30.48
CA ARG A 496 10.91 -16.52 30.67
C ARG A 496 10.85 -15.00 30.79
N LEU A 497 10.10 -14.33 29.89
CA LEU A 497 9.95 -12.88 29.90
C LEU A 497 9.21 -12.40 31.16
N ALA A 498 8.10 -13.07 31.50
CA ALA A 498 7.30 -12.78 32.68
C ALA A 498 8.11 -12.93 33.97
N ASP A 499 8.90 -14.00 34.10
CA ASP A 499 9.82 -14.20 35.24
C ASP A 499 10.88 -13.09 35.30
N GLN A 500 11.39 -12.64 34.14
CA GLN A 500 12.40 -11.60 34.02
C GLN A 500 11.90 -10.24 34.49
N VAL A 501 10.68 -9.84 34.09
CA VAL A 501 10.08 -8.54 34.48
C VAL A 501 9.23 -8.61 35.75
N GLY A 502 8.93 -9.82 36.24
CA GLY A 502 8.03 -10.06 37.36
C GLY A 502 6.54 -9.88 37.03
N GLU A 503 6.12 -10.18 35.80
CA GLU A 503 4.71 -10.26 35.42
C GLU A 503 4.14 -11.63 35.80
N THR A 504 2.87 -11.63 36.25
CA THR A 504 2.10 -12.81 36.67
C THR A 504 0.91 -13.09 35.75
N ALA A 505 0.54 -12.13 34.89
CA ALA A 505 -0.51 -12.31 33.90
C ALA A 505 -0.17 -13.44 32.91
N ALA A 506 -1.17 -14.23 32.55
CA ALA A 506 -1.03 -15.25 31.53
C ALA A 506 -1.17 -14.62 30.14
N PHE A 507 -0.38 -15.11 29.19
CA PHE A 507 -0.52 -14.81 27.77
C PHE A 507 -0.85 -16.11 27.04
N ASP A 508 -2.02 -16.16 26.41
CA ASP A 508 -2.49 -17.32 25.67
C ASP A 508 -2.87 -16.93 24.24
N LEU A 509 -2.36 -17.71 23.29
CA LEU A 509 -2.66 -17.56 21.86
C LEU A 509 -3.67 -18.60 21.38
N MET A 510 -4.03 -19.58 22.21
CA MET A 510 -4.94 -20.65 21.83
C MET A 510 -6.30 -20.08 21.40
N GLY A 511 -6.74 -20.47 20.20
CA GLY A 511 -7.99 -19.98 19.62
C GLY A 511 -7.91 -18.57 19.00
N LYS A 512 -6.76 -17.88 19.08
CA LYS A 512 -6.57 -16.61 18.40
C LYS A 512 -6.20 -16.80 16.93
N THR A 513 -6.66 -15.87 16.10
CA THR A 513 -6.19 -15.73 14.72
C THR A 513 -5.08 -14.67 14.65
N ILE A 514 -3.99 -14.92 13.93
CA ILE A 514 -2.90 -13.95 13.73
C ILE A 514 -2.87 -13.51 12.26
N PHE A 515 -2.99 -12.21 12.01
CA PHE A 515 -2.87 -11.61 10.68
C PHE A 515 -1.54 -10.90 10.51
N MET A 516 -0.76 -11.32 9.50
CA MET A 516 0.38 -10.55 9.03
C MET A 516 -0.09 -9.47 8.04
N GLN A 517 -0.40 -8.28 8.52
CA GLN A 517 -0.92 -7.20 7.68
C GLN A 517 0.13 -6.66 6.71
N PRO A 518 -0.25 -5.94 5.64
CA PRO A 518 0.71 -5.41 4.67
C PRO A 518 1.71 -4.45 5.30
N VAL A 519 3.01 -4.60 5.00
CA VAL A 519 4.08 -3.69 5.47
C VAL A 519 3.86 -2.26 4.97
N THR A 520 3.14 -2.09 3.85
CA THR A 520 2.74 -0.76 3.35
C THR A 520 1.97 0.05 4.40
N ILE A 521 1.16 -0.60 5.24
CA ILE A 521 0.41 0.06 6.32
C ILE A 521 1.39 0.59 7.38
N MET A 522 2.39 -0.22 7.74
CA MET A 522 3.43 0.13 8.71
C MET A 522 4.36 1.26 8.23
N ALA A 523 4.65 1.29 6.94
CA ALA A 523 5.57 2.26 6.36
C ALA A 523 4.97 3.67 6.23
N ALA A 524 3.71 3.89 6.66
CA ALA A 524 2.97 5.13 6.49
C ALA A 524 2.49 5.73 7.83
N ASN A 525 3.46 6.15 8.67
CA ASN A 525 3.26 6.88 9.93
C ASN A 525 2.37 6.16 10.97
N SER A 526 2.77 4.96 11.38
CA SER A 526 1.86 3.99 12.00
C SER A 526 2.49 3.26 13.20
N GLY A 527 3.08 4.00 14.14
CA GLY A 527 3.79 3.39 15.28
C GLY A 527 2.91 2.40 16.07
N GLN A 528 1.63 2.75 16.30
CA GLN A 528 0.70 1.89 17.03
C GLN A 528 0.10 0.75 16.21
N GLU A 529 0.21 0.79 14.88
CA GLU A 529 -0.37 -0.25 14.02
C GLU A 529 0.56 -1.46 13.88
N GLY A 530 1.82 -1.38 14.35
CA GLY A 530 2.81 -2.45 14.21
C GLY A 530 2.40 -3.77 14.88
N TYR A 531 1.73 -3.68 16.03
CA TYR A 531 1.15 -4.79 16.77
C TYR A 531 -0.17 -4.33 17.41
N VAL A 532 -1.26 -5.03 17.11
CA VAL A 532 -2.58 -4.76 17.66
C VAL A 532 -3.19 -6.07 18.14
N GLU A 533 -3.66 -6.10 19.37
CA GLU A 533 -4.24 -7.28 19.99
C GLU A 533 -5.69 -7.02 20.39
N PHE A 534 -6.58 -7.87 19.87
CA PHE A 534 -7.98 -8.01 20.29
C PHE A 534 -8.14 -9.30 21.11
N SER A 535 -9.34 -9.53 21.65
CA SER A 535 -9.63 -10.75 22.41
C SER A 535 -9.45 -12.02 21.59
N ASP A 536 -9.86 -12.02 20.32
CA ASP A 536 -9.92 -13.19 19.44
C ASP A 536 -8.87 -13.20 18.32
N HIS A 537 -8.16 -12.08 18.09
CA HIS A 537 -7.14 -12.02 17.05
C HIS A 537 -6.03 -10.99 17.31
N ILE A 538 -4.89 -11.18 16.64
CA ILE A 538 -3.74 -10.28 16.65
C ILE A 538 -3.46 -9.84 15.22
N ILE A 539 -3.15 -8.57 15.04
CA ILE A 539 -2.68 -8.00 13.77
C ILE A 539 -1.24 -7.54 13.99
N THR A 540 -0.34 -7.96 13.10
CA THR A 540 1.07 -7.55 13.18
C THR A 540 1.63 -7.24 11.79
N ALA A 541 2.42 -6.17 11.70
CA ALA A 541 3.20 -5.84 10.51
C ALA A 541 4.68 -6.23 10.61
N ASP A 542 5.06 -6.95 11.67
CA ASP A 542 6.46 -7.30 11.91
C ASP A 542 7.07 -8.10 10.74
N TRP A 543 8.34 -7.79 10.45
CA TRP A 543 9.10 -8.46 9.40
C TRP A 543 9.36 -9.94 9.70
N SER A 544 9.44 -10.31 10.97
CA SER A 544 9.60 -11.69 11.41
C SER A 544 8.88 -11.87 12.74
N VAL A 545 7.77 -12.62 12.72
CA VAL A 545 6.99 -12.91 13.92
C VAL A 545 7.59 -14.14 14.59
N THR A 546 8.32 -13.93 15.68
CA THR A 546 8.84 -14.97 16.55
C THR A 546 8.06 -15.04 17.86
N ALA A 547 8.12 -16.18 18.55
CA ALA A 547 7.60 -16.34 19.91
C ALA A 547 8.07 -15.20 20.84
N ASP A 548 9.39 -14.95 20.89
CA ASP A 548 9.99 -13.91 21.72
C ASP A 548 9.48 -12.51 21.35
N SER A 549 9.48 -12.14 20.06
CA SER A 549 8.99 -10.82 19.63
C SER A 549 7.52 -10.63 19.96
N LEU A 550 6.68 -11.66 19.79
CA LEU A 550 5.26 -11.59 20.06
C LEU A 550 4.99 -11.41 21.56
N CYS A 551 5.71 -12.13 22.41
CA CYS A 551 5.63 -12.00 23.87
C CYS A 551 6.04 -10.60 24.35
N LYS A 552 7.11 -10.04 23.78
CA LYS A 552 7.56 -8.67 24.08
C LYS A 552 6.53 -7.64 23.65
N GLN A 553 5.96 -7.77 22.45
CA GLN A 553 4.91 -6.87 21.97
C GLN A 553 3.65 -6.95 22.83
N HIS A 554 3.21 -8.15 23.22
CA HIS A 554 2.10 -8.33 24.16
C HIS A 554 2.36 -7.64 25.50
N LEU A 555 3.55 -7.82 26.08
CA LEU A 555 3.94 -7.16 27.34
C LEU A 555 3.83 -5.63 27.20
N LEU A 556 4.38 -5.08 26.12
CA LEU A 556 4.37 -3.63 25.88
C LEU A 556 2.97 -3.08 25.60
N ALA A 557 2.12 -3.85 24.91
CA ALA A 557 0.75 -3.47 24.58
C ALA A 557 -0.17 -3.42 25.80
N THR A 558 0.08 -4.27 26.80
CA THR A 558 -0.73 -4.36 28.04
C THR A 558 -0.29 -3.38 29.14
N MET A 559 0.83 -2.69 28.96
CA MET A 559 1.33 -1.69 29.92
C MET A 559 0.56 -0.37 29.84
N PRO A 560 0.34 0.31 30.99
CA PRO A 560 -0.20 1.67 31.00
C PRO A 560 0.68 2.64 30.22
N LYS A 561 0.07 3.49 29.39
CA LYS A 561 0.76 4.53 28.63
C LYS A 561 0.37 5.90 29.18
N GLU A 562 1.12 6.36 30.19
CA GLU A 562 0.87 7.64 30.85
C GLU A 562 1.89 8.68 30.42
N LYS A 563 1.43 9.91 30.15
CA LYS A 563 2.28 11.01 29.68
C LYS A 563 3.52 11.22 30.56
N SER A 564 3.36 11.10 31.88
CA SER A 564 4.41 11.27 32.89
C SER A 564 5.50 10.17 32.89
N THR A 565 5.26 9.04 32.21
CA THR A 565 6.19 7.90 32.14
C THR A 565 6.56 7.50 30.72
N MET A 566 6.06 8.21 29.70
CA MET A 566 6.23 7.85 28.30
C MET A 566 7.70 7.77 27.86
N LEU A 567 8.59 8.63 28.38
CA LEU A 567 9.99 8.62 27.98
C LEU A 567 10.68 7.32 28.41
N LEU A 568 10.50 6.93 29.68
CA LEU A 568 11.02 5.68 30.22
C LEU A 568 10.34 4.46 29.60
N TYR A 569 9.05 4.54 29.30
CA TYR A 569 8.36 3.50 28.53
C TYR A 569 9.00 3.29 27.16
N ASN A 570 9.29 4.36 26.42
CA ASN A 570 9.94 4.27 25.11
C ASN A 570 11.35 3.66 25.22
N VAL A 571 12.16 4.13 26.18
CA VAL A 571 13.50 3.56 26.43
C VAL A 571 13.44 2.08 26.82
N PHE A 572 12.51 1.71 27.70
CA PHE A 572 12.29 0.31 28.10
C PHE A 572 11.85 -0.55 26.91
N SER A 573 10.91 -0.05 26.08
CA SER A 573 10.43 -0.71 24.87
C SER A 573 11.57 -0.96 23.89
N ASP A 574 12.36 0.08 23.58
CA ASP A 574 13.50 -0.02 22.66
C ASP A 574 14.55 -0.99 23.18
N TYR A 575 14.89 -0.92 24.47
CA TYR A 575 15.81 -1.85 25.10
C TYR A 575 15.28 -3.30 25.02
N LEU A 576 13.98 -3.51 25.27
CA LEU A 576 13.38 -4.84 25.22
C LEU A 576 13.40 -5.43 23.81
N ILE A 577 13.14 -4.61 22.79
CA ILE A 577 13.07 -5.04 21.38
C ILE A 577 14.47 -5.21 20.77
N PHE A 578 15.35 -4.22 20.95
CA PHE A 578 16.64 -4.15 20.25
C PHE A 578 17.85 -4.52 21.12
N GLY A 579 17.68 -4.57 22.44
CA GLY A 579 18.77 -4.78 23.40
C GLY A 579 19.51 -3.49 23.75
N GLY A 580 20.40 -3.59 24.74
CA GLY A 580 21.24 -2.48 25.20
C GLY A 580 22.64 -2.44 24.62
N SER A 581 23.28 -1.29 24.74
CA SER A 581 24.70 -1.11 24.46
C SER A 581 25.58 -1.75 25.55
N ARG A 582 26.63 -2.47 25.15
CA ARG A 582 27.56 -3.14 26.07
C ARG A 582 28.66 -2.24 26.61
N GLU A 583 29.00 -1.18 25.89
CA GLU A 583 30.02 -0.20 26.27
C GLU A 583 29.34 1.15 26.47
N VAL A 584 29.04 1.49 27.73
CA VAL A 584 28.38 2.75 28.08
C VAL A 584 29.08 3.35 29.30
N ALA A 585 29.35 4.66 29.24
CA ALA A 585 29.94 5.41 30.33
C ALA A 585 28.88 5.79 31.37
N GLU A 586 29.33 6.15 32.57
CA GLU A 586 28.46 6.76 33.57
C GLU A 586 27.96 8.12 33.06
N ILE A 587 26.65 8.34 33.13
CA ILE A 587 26.01 9.57 32.64
C ILE A 587 25.82 10.52 33.82
N PRO A 588 26.41 11.74 33.82
CA PRO A 588 26.20 12.71 34.89
C PRO A 588 24.75 13.23 34.93
N TRP A 589 24.21 13.46 36.13
CA TRP A 589 22.86 14.04 36.31
C TRP A 589 22.63 15.32 35.50
N SER A 590 23.63 16.22 35.46
CA SER A 590 23.55 17.50 34.75
C SER A 590 23.26 17.34 33.26
N SER A 591 23.59 16.19 32.66
CA SER A 591 23.38 15.93 31.23
C SER A 591 21.97 15.48 30.89
N ILE A 592 21.16 15.09 31.90
CA ILE A 592 19.79 14.60 31.71
C ILE A 592 18.75 15.36 32.54
N GLU A 593 19.17 16.24 33.45
CA GLU A 593 18.29 17.00 34.33
C GLU A 593 17.23 17.80 33.57
N ILE A 594 17.55 18.29 32.36
CA ILE A 594 16.61 19.01 31.52
C ILE A 594 15.34 18.20 31.21
N LEU A 595 15.43 16.86 31.15
CA LEU A 595 14.29 15.97 30.91
C LEU A 595 13.26 15.99 32.04
N THR A 596 13.63 16.48 33.23
CA THR A 596 12.68 16.62 34.35
C THR A 596 11.79 17.85 34.22
N ARG A 597 12.15 18.79 33.34
CA ARG A 597 11.45 20.08 33.17
C ARG A 597 10.29 20.01 32.17
N TYR A 598 10.31 19.03 31.28
CA TYR A 598 9.38 18.91 30.15
C TYR A 598 8.84 17.48 30.05
N ASP A 599 7.55 17.33 29.73
CA ASP A 599 6.97 15.99 29.49
C ASP A 599 7.30 15.49 28.08
N SER A 600 7.47 16.41 27.12
CA SER A 600 7.80 16.08 25.73
C SER A 600 8.50 17.22 25.02
N ALA A 601 9.26 16.88 23.97
CA ALA A 601 9.94 17.87 23.11
C ALA A 601 8.97 18.85 22.42
N ASN A 602 7.69 18.48 22.26
CA ASN A 602 6.68 19.33 21.62
C ASN A 602 6.26 20.53 22.48
N GLU A 603 6.62 20.55 23.77
CA GLU A 603 6.32 21.65 24.70
C GLU A 603 7.41 22.74 24.69
N ILE A 604 8.53 22.49 24.01
CA ILE A 604 9.70 23.36 24.04
C ILE A 604 9.66 24.28 22.82
N GLU A 605 9.42 25.57 23.06
CA GLU A 605 9.44 26.60 22.01
C GLU A 605 10.86 27.09 21.71
N ASP A 606 11.76 27.05 22.70
CA ASP A 606 13.15 27.49 22.55
C ASP A 606 14.01 26.44 21.82
N LEU A 607 14.68 26.86 20.75
CA LEU A 607 15.46 25.96 19.89
C LEU A 607 16.72 25.40 20.56
N GLU A 608 17.36 26.15 21.46
CA GLU A 608 18.54 25.68 22.18
C GLU A 608 18.14 24.65 23.23
N GLU A 609 17.12 24.95 24.04
CA GLU A 609 16.59 23.99 25.01
C GLU A 609 16.01 22.74 24.34
N TRP A 610 15.36 22.89 23.18
CA TRP A 610 14.86 21.75 22.40
C TRP A 610 16.02 20.84 21.96
N SER A 611 17.12 21.43 21.48
CA SER A 611 18.31 20.67 21.09
C SER A 611 18.94 19.95 22.28
N GLU A 612 19.07 20.64 23.43
CA GLU A 612 19.58 20.05 24.68
C GLU A 612 18.68 18.90 25.16
N TYR A 613 17.35 19.05 25.08
CA TYR A 613 16.40 18.01 25.44
C TYR A 613 16.56 16.76 24.57
N ILE A 614 16.73 16.93 23.25
CA ILE A 614 16.92 15.80 22.33
C ILE A 614 18.24 15.06 22.62
N GLU A 615 19.32 15.79 22.90
CA GLU A 615 20.60 15.20 23.29
C GLU A 615 20.47 14.43 24.62
N ALA A 616 19.85 15.05 25.62
CA ALA A 616 19.59 14.43 26.91
C ALA A 616 18.73 13.16 26.79
N SER A 617 17.73 13.15 25.89
CA SER A 617 16.88 11.98 25.64
C SER A 617 17.69 10.80 25.10
N ASN A 618 18.70 11.03 24.26
CA ASN A 618 19.59 9.97 23.79
C ASN A 618 20.47 9.44 24.93
N LEU A 619 21.01 10.34 25.77
CA LEU A 619 21.79 9.96 26.95
C LEU A 619 20.96 9.20 27.99
N PHE A 620 19.65 9.45 28.06
CA PHE A 620 18.75 8.71 28.93
C PHE A 620 18.58 7.25 28.50
N SER A 621 18.55 6.97 27.19
CA SER A 621 18.60 5.60 26.67
C SER A 621 19.93 4.90 27.01
N GLU A 622 21.04 5.64 26.95
CA GLU A 622 22.35 5.14 27.37
C GLU A 622 22.39 4.87 28.87
N LEU A 623 21.83 5.75 29.71
CA LEU A 623 21.73 5.54 31.16
C LEU A 623 21.03 4.21 31.49
N PHE A 624 19.96 3.86 30.77
CA PHE A 624 19.30 2.57 30.96
C PHE A 624 20.25 1.40 30.72
N SER A 625 20.98 1.43 29.60
CA SER A 625 21.98 0.41 29.28
C SER A 625 23.11 0.35 30.31
N TYR A 626 23.58 1.52 30.77
CA TYR A 626 24.57 1.60 31.85
C TYR A 626 24.06 0.95 33.14
N LYS A 627 22.84 1.27 33.57
CA LYS A 627 22.24 0.67 34.78
C LYS A 627 22.05 -0.84 34.63
N ALA A 628 21.62 -1.31 33.46
CA ALA A 628 21.47 -2.73 33.17
C ALA A 628 22.83 -3.47 33.26
N ASN A 629 23.90 -2.87 32.74
CA ASN A 629 25.25 -3.41 32.82
C ASN A 629 25.80 -3.41 34.26
N LEU A 630 25.49 -2.37 35.05
CA LEU A 630 25.98 -2.22 36.42
C LEU A 630 25.26 -3.11 37.44
N LEU A 631 23.93 -3.14 37.39
CA LEU A 631 23.07 -3.77 38.42
C LEU A 631 22.54 -5.14 38.00
N GLY A 632 22.73 -5.51 36.72
CA GLY A 632 22.17 -6.71 36.12
C GLY A 632 20.86 -6.42 35.40
N GLU A 633 20.78 -6.90 34.16
CA GLU A 633 19.67 -6.66 33.24
C GLU A 633 18.30 -7.05 33.84
N ASN A 634 18.19 -8.24 34.42
CA ASN A 634 16.93 -8.71 35.00
C ASN A 634 16.45 -7.83 36.17
N PHE A 635 17.38 -7.30 36.98
CA PHE A 635 17.03 -6.42 38.08
C PHE A 635 16.45 -5.11 37.56
N VAL A 636 17.11 -4.50 36.57
CA VAL A 636 16.68 -3.22 35.98
C VAL A 636 15.37 -3.37 35.23
N LEU A 637 15.23 -4.40 34.38
CA LEU A 637 14.00 -4.66 33.64
C LEU A 637 12.81 -4.84 34.59
N LYS A 638 12.98 -5.62 35.67
CA LYS A 638 11.94 -5.81 36.68
C LYS A 638 11.60 -4.51 37.40
N ALA A 639 12.59 -3.76 37.87
CA ALA A 639 12.36 -2.52 38.60
C ALA A 639 11.62 -1.48 37.74
N VAL A 640 12.07 -1.29 36.50
CA VAL A 640 11.45 -0.36 35.55
C VAL A 640 10.04 -0.80 35.18
N TYR A 641 9.85 -2.10 34.90
CA TYR A 641 8.52 -2.63 34.59
C TYR A 641 7.51 -2.37 35.73
N GLN A 642 7.90 -2.65 36.98
CA GLN A 642 7.05 -2.39 38.15
C GLN A 642 6.79 -0.90 38.39
N TYR A 643 7.76 -0.04 38.06
CA TYR A 643 7.57 1.41 38.09
C TYR A 643 6.53 1.85 37.05
N LEU A 644 6.64 1.37 35.80
CA LEU A 644 5.75 1.73 34.68
C LEU A 644 4.31 1.22 34.85
N LYS A 645 4.08 0.15 35.64
CA LYS A 645 2.71 -0.32 35.95
C LYS A 645 1.95 0.58 36.95
N LYS A 646 2.62 1.50 37.64
CA LYS A 646 1.96 2.37 38.62
C LYS A 646 1.25 3.51 37.91
N SER A 647 -0.02 3.74 38.26
CA SER A 647 -0.85 4.78 37.63
C SER A 647 -0.50 6.23 38.01
N ALA A 648 0.43 6.41 38.94
CA ALA A 648 0.95 7.69 39.40
C ALA A 648 2.21 7.43 40.24
N PRO A 649 3.39 7.28 39.61
CA PRO A 649 4.62 7.07 40.35
C PRO A 649 4.95 8.28 41.24
N GLU A 650 5.41 8.03 42.48
CA GLU A 650 5.73 9.09 43.45
C GLU A 650 7.01 9.87 43.09
N CYS A 651 7.91 9.28 42.29
CA CYS A 651 9.14 9.90 41.82
C CYS A 651 9.11 10.08 40.31
N ASN A 652 9.81 11.10 39.81
CA ASN A 652 9.92 11.36 38.37
C ASN A 652 10.69 10.22 37.67
N GLN A 653 10.29 9.86 36.45
CA GLN A 653 10.87 8.76 35.67
C GLN A 653 12.39 8.85 35.47
N ILE A 654 12.91 10.08 35.33
CA ILE A 654 14.34 10.34 35.13
C ILE A 654 15.11 10.11 36.44
N GLU A 655 14.59 10.67 37.53
CA GLU A 655 15.17 10.51 38.88
C GLU A 655 15.12 9.05 39.34
N PHE A 656 14.02 8.36 39.06
CA PHE A 656 13.87 6.93 39.34
C PHE A 656 14.97 6.09 38.68
N LEU A 657 15.17 6.22 37.36
CA LEU A 657 16.19 5.43 36.67
C LEU A 657 17.60 5.84 37.10
N TYR A 658 17.84 7.15 37.30
CA TYR A 658 19.14 7.65 37.72
C TYR A 658 19.55 7.14 39.09
N ARG A 659 18.65 7.15 40.08
CA ARG A 659 18.91 6.65 41.44
C ARG A 659 18.69 5.16 41.60
N LEU A 660 18.35 4.44 40.54
CA LEU A 660 18.15 3.00 40.63
C LEU A 660 19.45 2.34 41.11
N GLY A 661 19.36 1.60 42.23
CA GLY A 661 20.48 0.91 42.88
C GLY A 661 21.20 1.69 43.99
N GLU A 662 20.81 2.94 44.25
CA GLU A 662 21.15 3.70 45.47
C GLU A 662 20.18 3.34 46.60
#